data_AF-A0A7Z0EFL2-F1
#
_entry.id   AF-A0A7Z0EFL2-F1
#
_cell.length_a   1.000
_cell.length_b   1.000
_cell.length_c   1.000
_cell.angle_alpha   90.00
_cell.angle_beta   90.00
_cell.angle_gamma   90.00
#
_symmetry.space_group_name_H-M   'P 1'
#
loop_
_entity.id
_entity.type
_entity.pdbx_description
1 polymer ?
#
loop_
_entity_poly.entity_id
_entity_poly.type
_entity_poly.pdbx_seq_one_letter_code
_entity_poly.pdbx_strand_id
1 'polypeptide(L)'
;MNETGIVWPCPQSRIRNHATRLVAALVVVLLLCSGQLIAAEPASAAVCTQIEDPAYPNLCFYRSGGGAGILQGTTPPPQNGPLNLPDTAFVEGSQKDIIHVAGSGFVGLKYTTLKLPARLQLVGGHAFNGSGLMSVTMPNSVTQLQARSFANNRLTSVTLSESMSYLADSVFAGNPTLNDVTFTGPPPSTGDFSPAAANGSLGPNADITVYYPWRYEDKRYGGGFTVGKWRGYRSQAVARMTFNMNGHGTPPSVPDVVINQMSMVPSVPTSVGYTFTNWYSDVGLTSVFAFSSTPVTGDTTLYAKWTLNTHTITFDSNGGTTLTPATVDHNSTATKPADPTKTDHTFAGWFTDTEHTSPFAFSTTPITANTTLYAKWTLNTHTITFDSNGGTTLTPATVDHNSTATKPADPTKTDHTFAGWFTDTEHTSPFAFSTTPITANTTLYAKWTLNTHTITFDSNGGTTLTPATVDHNSTATKPADPTKTDHTFAGWFTDTEHTSPFAFSTTPITANTTLYAKWTLNTHTITFDSNGGTTLTPATVDHNSTATKPADPTKTDHTFAGWFTDTEHTSPFAFSTTPITANTTLYAKWTLNTHTITFDSNGGTTLTPATVDHNSTATKPADPTKTDHTFAGWFTDTEHTSPFAFSTTPITANTTLYAKWTLNTHTITFDSNGGTTLTPATVDHNSTATKPADPTKTDHTFAGWFTDTDLSTPFLFDSKIETDTTVYAGWTAVPPTPDAVVVKLVLGEHGSNTHIIIAIGELLRPPTAPIAIGFTFTGWFADAALTIPFDFSKPITAEATIYAGWQADAVTPKPPVTAPAPDGSGDGSDGTPGAGTGSQPGGSDQGNNPVLLGQSDKPGTASHLAGTGNSSAGAALAALATLTIGCMLMLVRRRIRRV
;
A
#
# COMPACT_ATOMS: atom_id res chain seq x y z
N MET A 1 59.19 67.53 48.62
CA MET A 1 58.82 68.65 47.73
C MET A 1 58.04 69.63 48.61
N ASN A 2 58.70 70.33 49.53
CA ASN A 2 59.55 71.52 49.29
C ASN A 2 58.68 72.67 48.76
N GLU A 3 58.34 73.65 49.61
CA GLU A 3 59.17 74.85 49.88
C GLU A 3 59.28 75.75 48.63
N THR A 4 59.00 77.05 48.69
CA THR A 4 59.25 78.01 49.77
C THR A 4 58.15 79.09 49.84
N GLY A 5 57.95 79.68 51.02
CA GLY A 5 57.24 80.95 51.15
C GLY A 5 58.21 82.12 50.98
N ILE A 6 57.86 83.12 50.17
CA ILE A 6 58.64 84.37 50.03
C ILE A 6 57.70 85.56 50.24
N VAL A 7 57.98 86.33 51.29
CA VAL A 7 57.33 87.61 51.59
C VAL A 7 58.31 88.74 51.25
N TRP A 8 57.87 89.72 50.45
CA TRP A 8 58.56 91.00 50.27
C TRP A 8 57.58 92.18 50.42
N PRO A 9 58.03 93.36 50.89
CA PRO A 9 57.15 94.43 51.36
C PRO A 9 56.72 95.45 50.29
N CYS A 10 55.77 96.30 50.69
CA CYS A 10 55.22 97.43 49.94
C CYS A 10 56.27 98.43 49.42
N PRO A 11 56.02 99.04 48.25
CA PRO A 11 55.90 100.50 48.23
C PRO A 11 54.66 101.03 47.49
N GLN A 12 54.35 102.32 47.70
CA GLN A 12 53.21 103.02 47.10
C GLN A 12 53.38 103.27 45.59
N SER A 13 52.33 103.04 44.80
CA SER A 13 52.13 103.74 43.52
C SER A 13 50.96 104.74 43.64
N ARG A 14 51.29 106.00 43.94
CA ARG A 14 50.30 107.10 43.89
C ARG A 14 50.00 107.44 42.43
N ILE A 15 48.83 107.04 41.92
CA ILE A 15 48.16 107.84 40.88
C ILE A 15 47.24 108.81 41.62
N ARG A 16 47.48 110.11 41.45
CA ARG A 16 46.86 111.18 42.25
C ARG A 16 46.20 112.20 41.35
N ASN A 17 44.98 112.59 41.73
CA ASN A 17 44.19 113.69 41.15
C ASN A 17 43.65 113.41 39.72
N HIS A 18 42.56 114.00 39.26
CA HIS A 18 41.72 115.08 39.85
C HIS A 18 40.24 114.65 40.04
N ALA A 19 39.40 115.58 40.50
CA ALA A 19 37.94 115.52 40.55
C ALA A 19 37.25 114.65 41.64
N THR A 20 37.67 114.74 42.91
CA THR A 20 36.77 114.38 44.05
C THR A 20 37.09 115.04 45.41
N ARG A 21 37.37 116.35 45.43
CA ARG A 21 37.25 117.23 46.62
C ARG A 21 37.39 118.69 46.20
N LEU A 22 36.39 119.50 46.53
CA LEU A 22 36.00 120.73 45.81
C LEU A 22 35.65 120.43 44.32
N VAL A 23 34.57 120.93 43.75
CA VAL A 23 33.65 122.00 44.19
C VAL A 23 32.31 121.43 44.68
N ALA A 24 32.16 121.28 46.01
CA ALA A 24 30.88 120.95 46.64
C ALA A 24 29.98 122.20 46.82
N ALA A 25 29.93 123.05 45.80
CA ALA A 25 29.39 124.41 45.90
C ALA A 25 28.76 124.95 44.59
N LEU A 26 28.38 124.08 43.63
CA LEU A 26 27.83 124.51 42.33
C LEU A 26 26.48 123.87 41.94
N VAL A 27 25.74 123.28 42.89
CA VAL A 27 24.36 122.79 42.66
C VAL A 27 23.36 123.41 43.67
N VAL A 28 23.85 124.03 44.75
CA VAL A 28 23.02 124.60 45.84
C VAL A 28 22.43 125.98 45.48
N VAL A 29 22.79 126.57 44.34
CA VAL A 29 22.41 127.95 43.97
C VAL A 29 21.38 128.00 42.81
N LEU A 30 20.98 126.87 42.22
CA LEU A 30 20.04 126.83 41.08
C LEU A 30 18.72 126.08 41.36
N LEU A 31 18.41 125.79 42.63
CA LEU A 31 17.10 125.27 43.09
C LEU A 31 16.52 126.08 44.28
N LEU A 32 16.97 127.33 44.46
CA LEU A 32 16.46 128.25 45.51
C LEU A 32 15.49 129.33 44.99
N CYS A 33 15.06 129.26 43.72
CA CYS A 33 14.07 130.19 43.13
C CYS A 33 13.00 129.51 42.25
N SER A 34 12.69 128.24 42.51
CA SER A 34 11.54 127.53 41.94
C SER A 34 11.26 126.27 42.77
N GLY A 35 10.43 126.40 43.82
CA GLY A 35 10.24 125.32 44.80
C GLY A 35 9.12 125.52 45.81
N GLN A 36 8.68 126.75 46.07
CA GLN A 36 7.37 127.00 46.69
C GLN A 36 6.23 126.77 45.67
N LEU A 37 6.12 125.54 45.17
CA LEU A 37 4.80 124.98 44.92
C LEU A 37 4.20 124.62 46.29
N ILE A 38 3.69 125.64 46.97
CA ILE A 38 2.50 125.43 47.77
C ILE A 38 1.43 125.07 46.75
N ALA A 39 1.29 123.76 46.48
CA ALA A 39 0.13 123.21 45.82
C ALA A 39 -1.05 123.36 46.78
N ALA A 40 -1.54 124.60 46.90
CA ALA A 40 -2.80 124.88 47.54
C ALA A 40 -3.84 123.98 46.87
N GLU A 41 -4.53 123.16 47.67
CA GLU A 41 -5.56 122.29 47.14
C GLU A 41 -6.56 123.15 46.37
N PRO A 42 -6.89 122.82 45.11
CA PRO A 42 -7.98 123.50 44.43
C PRO A 42 -9.27 123.17 45.18
N ALA A 43 -9.67 124.06 46.08
CA ALA A 43 -11.03 124.18 46.61
C ALA A 43 -11.95 124.70 45.50
N SER A 44 -12.00 123.94 44.40
CA SER A 44 -12.65 124.20 43.12
C SER A 44 -12.94 122.84 42.53
N ALA A 45 -14.18 122.62 42.06
CA ALA A 45 -14.70 121.28 41.80
C ALA A 45 -13.98 120.58 40.64
N ALA A 46 -12.98 119.76 40.98
CA ALA A 46 -12.50 118.72 40.08
C ALA A 46 -13.65 117.74 39.81
N VAL A 47 -13.93 117.47 38.53
CA VAL A 47 -15.04 116.59 38.14
C VAL A 47 -14.76 115.18 38.66
N CYS A 48 -15.64 114.70 39.55
CA CYS A 48 -15.62 113.40 40.19
C CYS A 48 -16.03 112.33 39.16
N THR A 49 -15.10 111.89 38.29
CA THR A 49 -15.39 110.82 37.34
C THR A 49 -15.44 109.50 38.10
N GLN A 50 -16.61 108.86 38.18
CA GLN A 50 -16.76 107.56 38.83
C GLN A 50 -15.89 106.51 38.11
N ILE A 51 -15.18 105.68 38.86
CA ILE A 51 -14.33 104.64 38.26
C ILE A 51 -15.20 103.54 37.66
N GLU A 52 -14.88 103.12 36.43
CA GLU A 52 -15.63 102.11 35.65
C GLU A 52 -15.45 100.65 36.18
N ASP A 53 -14.96 100.47 37.42
CA ASP A 53 -14.62 99.18 38.04
C ASP A 53 -15.70 98.75 39.05
N PRO A 54 -16.42 97.62 38.82
CA PRO A 54 -17.42 97.09 39.75
C PRO A 54 -16.91 96.75 41.16
N ALA A 55 -15.61 96.60 41.37
CA ALA A 55 -15.02 96.39 42.70
C ALA A 55 -14.92 97.70 43.51
N TYR A 56 -14.94 98.86 42.85
CA TYR A 56 -14.73 100.18 43.46
C TYR A 56 -15.82 101.21 43.10
N PRO A 57 -17.12 100.87 43.16
CA PRO A 57 -18.21 101.72 42.67
C PRO A 57 -18.34 103.05 43.44
N ASN A 58 -17.80 103.10 44.66
CA ASN A 58 -17.82 104.27 45.53
C ASN A 58 -16.50 105.05 45.53
N LEU A 59 -15.65 104.90 44.50
CA LEU A 59 -14.43 105.69 44.32
C LEU A 59 -14.53 106.58 43.07
N CYS A 60 -14.04 107.82 43.20
CA CYS A 60 -13.93 108.79 42.12
C CYS A 60 -12.46 109.01 41.72
N PHE A 61 -12.30 109.30 40.44
CA PHE A 61 -11.09 109.78 39.82
C PHE A 61 -11.06 111.31 39.76
N TYR A 62 -9.86 111.90 39.87
CA TYR A 62 -9.58 113.29 39.47
C TYR A 62 -8.22 113.40 38.79
N ARG A 63 -8.10 114.32 37.82
CA ARG A 63 -6.84 114.56 37.10
C ARG A 63 -5.84 115.28 38.00
N SER A 64 -4.62 114.73 38.05
CA SER A 64 -3.46 115.33 38.71
C SER A 64 -2.27 115.34 37.75
N GLY A 65 -1.29 116.24 37.94
CA GLY A 65 -0.29 116.57 36.93
C GLY A 65 0.67 115.43 36.57
N GLY A 66 0.27 114.56 35.64
CA GLY A 66 1.07 113.45 35.09
C GLY A 66 0.48 112.04 35.27
N GLY A 67 -0.57 111.86 36.09
CA GLY A 67 -1.15 110.55 36.37
C GLY A 67 -2.45 110.62 37.17
N ALA A 68 -2.92 109.49 37.70
CA ALA A 68 -4.24 109.43 38.34
C ALA A 68 -4.25 109.74 39.84
N GLY A 69 -5.25 110.55 40.24
CA GLY A 69 -5.62 110.79 41.64
C GLY A 69 -6.94 110.09 42.00
N ILE A 70 -7.05 109.59 43.24
CA ILE A 70 -8.25 108.90 43.75
C ILE A 70 -8.86 109.58 44.99
N LEU A 71 -10.19 109.61 45.06
CA LEU A 71 -11.05 110.19 46.11
C LEU A 71 -12.20 109.20 46.41
N GLN A 72 -12.82 109.22 47.60
CA GLN A 72 -14.10 108.54 47.81
C GLN A 72 -15.26 109.31 47.13
N GLY A 73 -16.22 108.57 46.55
CA GLY A 73 -17.52 109.08 46.11
C GLY A 73 -18.51 109.26 47.26
N THR A 74 -19.70 109.76 46.94
CA THR A 74 -20.68 110.31 47.91
C THR A 74 -21.44 109.28 48.76
N THR A 75 -21.23 107.98 48.58
CA THR A 75 -21.91 106.90 49.31
C THR A 75 -20.92 105.89 49.94
N PRO A 76 -20.86 105.74 51.27
CA PRO A 76 -19.94 104.81 51.89
C PRO A 76 -20.42 103.34 51.82
N PRO A 77 -19.57 102.38 51.43
CA PRO A 77 -19.84 100.94 51.57
C PRO A 77 -19.78 100.51 53.06
N PRO A 78 -20.23 99.29 53.42
CA PRO A 78 -20.17 98.79 54.79
C PRO A 78 -18.77 98.90 55.40
N GLN A 79 -18.72 99.51 56.59
CA GLN A 79 -17.49 99.83 57.30
C GLN A 79 -17.01 98.64 58.16
N ASN A 80 -15.80 98.75 58.71
CA ASN A 80 -15.04 97.81 59.56
C ASN A 80 -14.26 96.70 58.82
N GLY A 81 -14.10 96.80 57.50
CA GLY A 81 -13.28 95.89 56.68
C GLY A 81 -11.90 96.46 56.26
N PRO A 82 -11.09 95.68 55.53
CA PRO A 82 -9.88 96.16 54.88
C PRO A 82 -10.21 97.04 53.65
N LEU A 83 -9.44 98.11 53.45
CA LEU A 83 -9.48 98.93 52.22
C LEU A 83 -8.27 98.60 51.35
N ASN A 84 -8.49 97.91 50.24
CA ASN A 84 -7.48 97.80 49.18
C ASN A 84 -7.78 98.87 48.13
N LEU A 85 -6.84 99.78 47.85
CA LEU A 85 -6.96 100.69 46.72
C LEU A 85 -6.39 100.01 45.45
N PRO A 86 -7.01 100.18 44.27
CA PRO A 86 -6.53 99.59 43.03
C PRO A 86 -5.20 100.21 42.57
N ASP A 87 -4.36 99.41 41.91
CA ASP A 87 -3.08 99.88 41.36
C ASP A 87 -3.28 100.80 40.14
N THR A 88 -4.38 100.60 39.40
CA THR A 88 -4.79 101.38 38.22
C THR A 88 -6.30 101.57 38.18
N ALA A 89 -6.79 102.69 37.67
CA ALA A 89 -8.20 102.90 37.34
C ALA A 89 -8.42 102.91 35.82
N PHE A 90 -9.61 102.50 35.36
CA PHE A 90 -10.07 102.76 34.00
C PHE A 90 -10.89 104.06 33.98
N VAL A 91 -10.52 104.98 33.09
CA VAL A 91 -11.00 106.36 33.03
C VAL A 91 -11.09 106.80 31.58
N GLU A 92 -12.27 107.26 31.16
CA GLU A 92 -12.50 107.85 29.82
C GLU A 92 -12.03 106.89 28.69
N GLY A 93 -12.31 105.59 28.84
CA GLY A 93 -11.88 104.57 27.88
C GLY A 93 -10.40 104.17 27.96
N SER A 94 -9.66 104.53 29.02
CA SER A 94 -8.24 104.20 29.13
C SER A 94 -7.76 103.90 30.56
N GLN A 95 -6.85 102.93 30.71
CA GLN A 95 -6.24 102.58 31.99
C GLN A 95 -5.19 103.64 32.40
N LYS A 96 -5.15 104.00 33.69
CA LYS A 96 -4.21 104.97 34.30
C LYS A 96 -3.65 104.43 35.62
N ASP A 97 -2.36 104.63 35.85
CA ASP A 97 -1.72 104.38 37.14
C ASP A 97 -2.20 105.35 38.21
N ILE A 98 -2.64 104.85 39.36
CA ILE A 98 -2.99 105.70 40.51
C ILE A 98 -1.70 106.08 41.24
N ILE A 99 -1.31 107.34 41.05
CA ILE A 99 -0.11 107.93 41.64
C ILE A 99 -0.43 108.80 42.86
N HIS A 100 -1.65 109.31 43.01
CA HIS A 100 -2.03 110.23 44.11
C HIS A 100 -3.31 109.79 44.85
N VAL A 101 -3.35 110.00 46.16
CA VAL A 101 -4.59 109.99 46.97
C VAL A 101 -4.95 111.44 47.33
N ALA A 102 -6.21 111.82 47.13
CA ALA A 102 -6.71 113.16 47.46
C ALA A 102 -6.59 113.50 48.95
N GLY A 103 -6.41 114.79 49.24
CA GLY A 103 -6.63 115.30 50.58
C GLY A 103 -8.08 115.14 51.02
N SER A 104 -8.27 114.90 52.32
CA SER A 104 -9.54 114.61 53.00
C SER A 104 -10.37 113.43 52.43
N GLY A 105 -9.86 112.70 51.43
CA GLY A 105 -10.67 111.83 50.58
C GLY A 105 -11.24 110.57 51.21
N PHE A 106 -10.77 110.16 52.39
CA PHE A 106 -11.17 108.95 53.12
C PHE A 106 -11.32 109.22 54.63
N VAL A 107 -11.58 110.47 55.02
CA VAL A 107 -11.66 110.93 56.42
C VAL A 107 -12.80 110.25 57.18
N GLY A 108 -12.51 109.80 58.40
CA GLY A 108 -13.47 109.27 59.35
C GLY A 108 -14.01 107.87 59.05
N LEU A 109 -13.75 107.33 57.85
CA LEU A 109 -14.21 106.02 57.40
C LEU A 109 -13.56 104.89 58.21
N LYS A 110 -14.35 104.04 58.86
CA LYS A 110 -13.85 103.01 59.79
C LYS A 110 -13.34 101.79 59.03
N TYR A 111 -12.14 101.86 58.46
CA TYR A 111 -11.44 100.70 57.87
C TYR A 111 -10.43 100.12 58.87
N THR A 112 -10.19 98.81 58.82
CA THR A 112 -9.27 98.14 59.75
C THR A 112 -7.85 98.05 59.22
N THR A 113 -7.66 97.89 57.91
CA THR A 113 -6.33 97.91 57.27
C THR A 113 -6.39 98.65 55.93
N LEU A 114 -5.25 99.11 55.43
CA LEU A 114 -5.14 99.81 54.15
C LEU A 114 -3.99 99.24 53.28
N LYS A 115 -4.29 98.85 52.04
CA LYS A 115 -3.27 98.63 50.99
C LYS A 115 -3.30 99.81 50.02
N LEU A 116 -2.17 100.50 49.86
CA LEU A 116 -2.02 101.59 48.90
C LEU A 116 -1.60 101.08 47.50
N PRO A 117 -1.88 101.84 46.42
CA PRO A 117 -1.54 101.47 45.04
C PRO A 117 -0.02 101.35 44.81
N ALA A 118 0.44 100.31 44.12
CA ALA A 118 1.86 99.98 43.96
C ALA A 118 2.70 101.06 43.23
N ARG A 119 2.06 102.00 42.52
CA ARG A 119 2.70 103.15 41.86
C ARG A 119 2.43 104.50 42.55
N LEU A 120 1.82 104.50 43.74
CA LEU A 120 1.48 105.70 44.49
C LEU A 120 2.71 106.49 44.92
N GLN A 121 2.74 107.79 44.60
CA GLN A 121 3.83 108.71 44.91
C GLN A 121 3.50 109.64 46.09
N LEU A 122 2.25 110.08 46.25
CA LEU A 122 1.83 111.03 47.28
C LEU A 122 0.47 110.68 47.91
N VAL A 123 0.38 110.86 49.24
CA VAL A 123 -0.88 110.83 50.01
C VAL A 123 -1.22 112.25 50.46
N GLY A 124 -2.42 112.74 50.10
CA GLY A 124 -2.89 114.11 50.36
C GLY A 124 -3.21 114.43 51.83
N GLY A 125 -3.39 115.72 52.12
CA GLY A 125 -3.56 116.21 53.49
C GLY A 125 -4.84 115.67 54.14
N HIS A 126 -4.77 115.19 55.37
CA HIS A 126 -5.87 114.52 56.07
C HIS A 126 -6.46 113.27 55.38
N ALA A 127 -5.88 112.74 54.29
CA ALA A 127 -6.49 111.72 53.42
C ALA A 127 -7.24 110.60 54.17
N PHE A 128 -6.62 109.96 55.17
CA PHE A 128 -7.19 108.91 56.00
C PHE A 128 -7.31 109.32 57.49
N ASN A 129 -7.61 110.58 57.78
CA ASN A 129 -7.69 111.07 59.15
C ASN A 129 -8.89 110.47 59.90
N GLY A 130 -8.71 109.97 61.12
CA GLY A 130 -9.82 109.49 61.96
C GLY A 130 -10.42 108.15 61.53
N SER A 131 -9.77 107.45 60.60
CA SER A 131 -10.29 106.27 59.91
C SER A 131 -10.19 104.95 60.71
N GLY A 132 -9.60 104.98 61.91
CA GLY A 132 -9.49 103.79 62.78
C GLY A 132 -8.54 102.69 62.28
N LEU A 133 -7.75 102.94 61.23
CA LEU A 133 -6.82 102.00 60.60
C LEU A 133 -5.84 101.41 61.62
N MET A 134 -5.70 100.09 61.64
CA MET A 134 -4.77 99.34 62.51
C MET A 134 -3.44 99.02 61.83
N SER A 135 -3.41 98.93 60.49
CA SER A 135 -2.18 98.82 59.71
C SER A 135 -2.32 99.45 58.33
N VAL A 136 -1.18 99.84 57.75
CA VAL A 136 -1.08 100.34 56.37
C VAL A 136 0.12 99.73 55.65
N THR A 137 -0.14 99.10 54.50
CA THR A 137 0.88 98.60 53.59
C THR A 137 1.27 99.73 52.63
N MET A 138 2.35 100.44 52.95
CA MET A 138 2.92 101.48 52.10
C MET A 138 3.88 100.85 51.06
N PRO A 139 3.67 101.06 49.74
CA PRO A 139 4.57 100.58 48.71
C PRO A 139 5.81 101.49 48.57
N ASN A 140 6.89 100.92 48.04
CA ASN A 140 8.18 101.62 47.92
C ASN A 140 8.15 102.87 47.01
N SER A 141 7.09 103.05 46.23
CA SER A 141 6.86 104.21 45.36
C SER A 141 6.46 105.48 46.11
N VAL A 142 5.97 105.40 47.35
CA VAL A 142 5.50 106.58 48.09
C VAL A 142 6.69 107.45 48.48
N THR A 143 6.67 108.72 48.05
CA THR A 143 7.73 109.70 48.27
C THR A 143 7.31 110.83 49.21
N GLN A 144 6.00 111.10 49.35
CA GLN A 144 5.48 112.23 50.14
C GLN A 144 4.21 111.86 50.93
N LEU A 145 4.18 112.20 52.22
CA LEU A 145 2.99 112.13 53.07
C LEU A 145 2.60 113.54 53.55
N GLN A 146 1.43 114.02 53.13
CA GLN A 146 0.96 115.38 53.44
C GLN A 146 0.27 115.48 54.80
N ALA A 147 0.04 116.71 55.28
CA ALA A 147 -0.23 116.99 56.70
C ALA A 147 -1.41 116.17 57.26
N ARG A 148 -1.21 115.53 58.42
CA ARG A 148 -2.23 114.72 59.12
C ARG A 148 -2.86 113.57 58.30
N SER A 149 -2.22 113.14 57.20
CA SER A 149 -2.74 112.12 56.27
C SER A 149 -3.12 110.79 56.91
N PHE A 150 -2.48 110.39 58.02
CA PHE A 150 -2.76 109.16 58.78
C PHE A 150 -3.05 109.42 60.27
N ALA A 151 -3.37 110.66 60.65
CA ALA A 151 -3.61 111.02 62.04
C ALA A 151 -4.96 110.51 62.58
N ASN A 152 -5.07 110.39 63.90
CA ASN A 152 -6.26 109.90 64.62
C ASN A 152 -6.69 108.46 64.24
N ASN A 153 -5.74 107.59 63.90
CA ASN A 153 -5.95 106.18 63.59
C ASN A 153 -5.57 105.27 64.78
N ARG A 154 -5.42 103.96 64.54
CA ARG A 154 -5.03 102.94 65.51
C ARG A 154 -3.83 102.12 65.01
N LEU A 155 -2.96 102.73 64.21
CA LEU A 155 -1.81 102.04 63.63
C LEU A 155 -0.94 101.46 64.77
N THR A 156 -0.44 100.24 64.62
CA THR A 156 0.49 99.62 65.57
C THR A 156 1.94 99.85 65.16
N SER A 157 2.21 99.73 63.87
CA SER A 157 3.48 100.07 63.24
C SER A 157 3.29 100.65 61.84
N VAL A 158 4.34 101.28 61.30
CA VAL A 158 4.40 101.72 59.89
C VAL A 158 5.81 101.57 59.34
N THR A 159 5.90 101.12 58.09
CA THR A 159 7.15 101.08 57.32
C THR A 159 7.18 102.20 56.30
N LEU A 160 8.24 103.00 56.33
CA LEU A 160 8.52 104.12 55.43
C LEU A 160 9.68 103.71 54.50
N SER A 161 9.46 103.81 53.20
CA SER A 161 10.41 103.33 52.18
C SER A 161 11.66 104.21 52.06
N GLU A 162 12.70 103.70 51.38
CA GLU A 162 13.89 104.50 51.05
C GLU A 162 13.62 105.65 50.06
N SER A 163 12.48 105.63 49.36
CA SER A 163 11.98 106.71 48.51
C SER A 163 11.32 107.85 49.30
N MET A 164 11.05 107.65 50.60
CA MET A 164 10.33 108.61 51.42
C MET A 164 11.16 109.89 51.63
N SER A 165 10.73 110.97 50.98
CA SER A 165 11.48 112.23 50.91
C SER A 165 10.91 113.34 51.79
N TYR A 166 9.60 113.32 52.03
CA TYR A 166 8.86 114.39 52.71
C TYR A 166 7.75 113.81 53.61
N LEU A 167 7.81 114.12 54.92
CA LEU A 167 6.66 113.99 55.82
C LEU A 167 6.27 115.37 56.30
N ALA A 168 5.01 115.74 56.08
CA ALA A 168 4.45 116.96 56.64
C ALA A 168 4.21 116.88 58.16
N ASP A 169 3.75 117.98 58.71
CA ASP A 169 3.25 118.12 60.07
C ASP A 169 2.20 117.06 60.42
N SER A 170 2.37 116.47 61.60
CA SER A 170 1.37 115.63 62.29
C SER A 170 0.85 114.42 61.50
N VAL A 171 1.58 113.93 60.48
CA VAL A 171 1.17 112.82 59.60
C VAL A 171 0.57 111.63 60.35
N PHE A 172 1.21 111.17 61.43
CA PHE A 172 0.73 110.05 62.27
C PHE A 172 0.24 110.47 63.67
N ALA A 173 0.04 111.77 63.94
CA ALA A 173 -0.38 112.24 65.26
C ALA A 173 -1.72 111.61 65.72
N GLY A 174 -1.86 111.33 67.01
CA GLY A 174 -3.09 110.74 67.54
C GLY A 174 -3.30 109.25 67.22
N ASN A 175 -2.25 108.51 66.86
CA ASN A 175 -2.27 107.03 66.87
C ASN A 175 -1.79 106.52 68.25
N PRO A 176 -2.68 106.12 69.18
CA PRO A 176 -2.31 105.79 70.56
C PRO A 176 -1.62 104.42 70.72
N THR A 177 -1.68 103.59 69.68
CA THR A 177 -1.12 102.24 69.62
C THR A 177 0.17 102.15 68.79
N LEU A 178 0.61 103.26 68.20
CA LEU A 178 1.79 103.28 67.33
C LEU A 178 3.03 103.22 68.20
N ASN A 179 3.72 102.08 68.16
CA ASN A 179 4.93 101.82 68.91
C ASN A 179 6.18 101.77 68.02
N ASP A 180 6.06 101.31 66.78
CA ASP A 180 7.21 101.00 65.92
C ASP A 180 7.13 101.72 64.57
N VAL A 181 8.18 102.48 64.21
CA VAL A 181 8.30 103.16 62.92
C VAL A 181 9.59 102.71 62.25
N THR A 182 9.48 101.97 61.14
CA THR A 182 10.63 101.42 60.42
C THR A 182 10.91 102.24 59.16
N PHE A 183 12.07 102.88 59.08
CA PHE A 183 12.58 103.43 57.81
C PHE A 183 13.42 102.35 57.12
N THR A 184 13.35 102.24 55.78
CA THR A 184 14.24 101.35 55.01
C THR A 184 15.38 102.07 54.30
N GLY A 185 15.36 103.41 54.29
CA GLY A 185 16.42 104.29 53.77
C GLY A 185 16.92 105.31 54.79
N PRO A 186 17.51 106.44 54.35
CA PRO A 186 17.90 107.56 55.22
C PRO A 186 16.68 108.27 55.81
N PRO A 187 16.84 109.14 56.84
CA PRO A 187 15.73 109.97 57.31
C PRO A 187 15.31 110.96 56.21
N PRO A 188 13.99 111.18 56.02
CA PRO A 188 13.47 112.17 55.08
C PRO A 188 14.02 113.57 55.37
N SER A 189 14.31 114.34 54.32
CA SER A 189 15.00 115.63 54.44
C SER A 189 14.14 116.77 54.99
N THR A 190 12.85 116.51 55.17
CA THR A 190 11.81 117.51 55.46
C THR A 190 10.71 116.93 56.35
N GLY A 191 10.24 117.77 57.28
CA GLY A 191 9.32 117.41 58.37
C GLY A 191 9.90 117.79 59.74
N ASP A 192 9.03 118.12 60.71
CA ASP A 192 9.46 118.21 62.12
C ASP A 192 9.28 116.85 62.79
N PHE A 193 10.39 116.22 63.16
CA PHE A 193 10.40 114.90 63.80
C PHE A 193 10.51 114.98 65.33
N SER A 194 10.20 116.11 65.97
CA SER A 194 10.20 116.23 67.43
C SER A 194 8.84 115.81 68.04
N PRO A 195 8.79 114.86 69.00
CA PRO A 195 7.58 114.60 69.78
C PRO A 195 7.23 115.76 70.74
N ALA A 196 8.16 116.67 71.00
CA ALA A 196 7.92 117.88 71.80
C ALA A 196 7.36 119.05 70.95
N ALA A 197 7.39 118.95 69.62
CA ALA A 197 6.75 119.91 68.74
C ALA A 197 5.26 119.59 68.62
N ALA A 198 4.39 120.60 68.79
CA ALA A 198 2.94 120.44 68.73
C ALA A 198 2.42 119.94 67.36
N ASN A 199 3.28 120.01 66.34
CA ASN A 199 3.03 119.63 64.96
C ASN A 199 3.86 118.42 64.48
N GLY A 200 4.61 117.71 65.36
CA GLY A 200 5.56 116.67 64.98
C GLY A 200 4.99 115.53 64.11
N SER A 201 5.69 115.15 63.04
CA SER A 201 5.22 114.26 61.96
C SER A 201 4.83 112.85 62.40
N LEU A 202 5.56 112.23 63.34
CA LEU A 202 5.19 110.91 63.90
C LEU A 202 4.22 111.01 65.09
N GLY A 203 3.88 112.23 65.53
CA GLY A 203 3.02 112.51 66.68
C GLY A 203 3.77 112.65 68.02
N PRO A 204 3.09 113.10 69.08
CA PRO A 204 3.72 113.41 70.38
C PRO A 204 4.12 112.18 71.20
N ASN A 205 3.95 110.95 70.70
CA ASN A 205 4.32 109.73 71.43
C ASN A 205 5.85 109.51 71.40
N ALA A 206 6.56 110.03 72.41
CA ALA A 206 8.00 109.87 72.54
C ALA A 206 8.47 108.43 72.79
N ASP A 207 7.57 107.49 73.12
CA ASP A 207 7.89 106.07 73.29
C ASP A 207 7.88 105.26 71.97
N ILE A 208 7.52 105.88 70.84
CA ILE A 208 7.77 105.31 69.51
C ILE A 208 9.26 104.93 69.39
N THR A 209 9.51 103.71 68.91
CA THR A 209 10.84 103.22 68.54
C THR A 209 11.03 103.28 67.04
N VAL A 210 12.04 104.05 66.62
CA VAL A 210 12.42 104.24 65.23
C VAL A 210 13.49 103.22 64.85
N TYR A 211 13.14 102.29 63.95
CA TYR A 211 14.08 101.31 63.38
C TYR A 211 14.63 101.83 62.05
N TYR A 212 15.93 101.67 61.83
CA TYR A 212 16.61 102.16 60.63
C TYR A 212 17.84 101.31 60.28
N PRO A 213 18.22 101.16 59.00
CA PRO A 213 19.45 100.47 58.64
C PRO A 213 20.67 101.19 59.20
N TRP A 214 21.52 100.46 59.94
CA TRP A 214 22.73 100.96 60.62
C TRP A 214 23.65 101.80 59.71
N ARG A 215 23.68 101.53 58.40
CA ARG A 215 24.42 102.29 57.39
C ARG A 215 24.00 103.77 57.27
N TYR A 216 22.85 104.16 57.83
CA TYR A 216 22.37 105.56 57.92
C TYR A 216 22.56 106.20 59.31
N GLU A 217 23.32 105.56 60.20
CA GLU A 217 23.78 106.17 61.45
C GLU A 217 24.73 107.37 61.18
N ASP A 218 24.65 108.41 62.00
CA ASP A 218 25.18 109.73 61.66
C ASP A 218 26.73 109.82 61.58
N LYS A 219 27.19 110.39 60.46
CA LYS A 219 28.53 110.87 60.05
C LYS A 219 28.75 110.81 58.53
N ARG A 220 27.94 110.03 57.80
CA ARG A 220 28.01 109.92 56.33
C ARG A 220 26.91 110.68 55.58
N TYR A 221 25.78 110.92 56.23
CA TYR A 221 24.61 111.63 55.69
C TYR A 221 24.21 112.70 56.71
N GLY A 222 24.43 113.98 56.40
CA GLY A 222 24.34 115.05 57.40
C GLY A 222 22.92 115.22 57.96
N GLY A 223 22.72 114.82 59.21
CA GLY A 223 21.38 114.77 59.85
C GLY A 223 20.74 113.37 59.87
N GLY A 224 21.56 112.32 59.77
CA GLY A 224 21.16 110.91 59.79
C GLY A 224 20.47 110.44 61.08
N PHE A 225 20.35 109.13 61.24
CA PHE A 225 19.81 108.54 62.47
C PHE A 225 20.86 108.51 63.58
N THR A 226 20.40 108.64 64.83
CA THR A 226 21.23 108.59 66.04
C THR A 226 20.78 107.43 66.92
N VAL A 227 21.72 106.77 67.61
CA VAL A 227 21.46 105.57 68.42
C VAL A 227 20.78 105.91 69.75
N GLY A 228 19.85 105.06 70.19
CA GLY A 228 19.16 105.18 71.48
C GLY A 228 18.02 106.21 71.48
N LYS A 229 18.29 107.43 70.98
CA LYS A 229 17.26 108.40 70.63
C LYS A 229 17.53 109.08 69.30
N TRP A 230 16.48 109.30 68.49
CA TRP A 230 16.51 110.13 67.29
C TRP A 230 15.36 111.14 67.32
N ARG A 231 15.72 112.44 67.22
CA ARG A 231 14.81 113.62 67.26
C ARG A 231 13.91 113.76 68.51
N GLY A 232 13.88 112.76 69.38
CA GLY A 232 13.18 112.73 70.67
C GLY A 232 12.60 111.33 70.98
N TYR A 233 12.23 110.59 69.93
CA TYR A 233 11.81 109.20 69.96
C TYR A 233 12.94 108.26 70.37
N ARG A 234 12.59 107.04 70.78
CA ARG A 234 13.53 105.92 70.94
C ARG A 234 14.03 105.49 69.55
N SER A 235 15.24 104.94 69.43
CA SER A 235 15.78 104.54 68.13
C SER A 235 16.74 103.36 68.17
N GLN A 236 16.62 102.45 67.20
CA GLN A 236 17.41 101.22 67.10
C GLN A 236 17.92 101.01 65.67
N ALA A 237 19.24 100.84 65.53
CA ALA A 237 19.85 100.45 64.27
C ALA A 237 19.60 98.96 63.99
N VAL A 238 19.26 98.61 62.75
CA VAL A 238 19.11 97.23 62.27
C VAL A 238 20.07 96.92 61.12
N ALA A 239 20.41 95.65 60.93
CA ALA A 239 21.27 95.13 59.89
C ALA A 239 20.60 93.99 59.12
N ARG A 240 20.85 93.92 57.82
CA ARG A 240 20.31 92.87 56.96
C ARG A 240 21.21 91.64 56.97
N MET A 241 20.59 90.47 57.16
CA MET A 241 21.25 89.20 56.86
C MET A 241 20.86 88.72 55.46
N THR A 242 21.85 88.44 54.63
CA THR A 242 21.69 87.92 53.27
C THR A 242 22.19 86.49 53.21
N PHE A 243 21.44 85.59 52.58
CA PHE A 243 21.80 84.18 52.47
C PHE A 243 22.17 83.85 51.02
N ASN A 244 23.46 83.59 50.79
CA ASN A 244 23.94 83.07 49.51
C ASN A 244 23.85 81.54 49.50
N MET A 245 23.04 81.03 48.58
CA MET A 245 22.75 79.60 48.42
C MET A 245 23.84 78.83 47.68
N ASN A 246 24.85 79.52 47.15
CA ASN A 246 25.91 78.96 46.30
C ASN A 246 25.36 78.16 45.09
N GLY A 247 24.16 78.52 44.61
CA GLY A 247 23.47 77.89 43.47
C GLY A 247 22.38 76.87 43.83
N HIS A 248 22.18 76.54 45.10
CA HIS A 248 21.35 75.39 45.51
C HIS A 248 20.11 75.81 46.33
N GLY A 249 18.91 75.70 45.73
CA GLY A 249 17.64 75.97 46.43
C GLY A 249 17.36 77.46 46.65
N THR A 250 16.39 77.78 47.52
CA THR A 250 15.91 79.14 47.78
C THR A 250 16.41 79.69 49.12
N PRO A 251 16.86 80.96 49.19
CA PRO A 251 17.33 81.55 50.45
C PRO A 251 16.22 81.70 51.49
N PRO A 252 16.49 81.39 52.78
CA PRO A 252 15.56 81.70 53.84
C PRO A 252 15.43 83.21 54.01
N SER A 253 14.22 83.68 54.32
CA SER A 253 13.98 85.07 54.70
C SER A 253 14.03 85.18 56.23
N VAL A 254 14.79 86.14 56.74
CA VAL A 254 14.80 86.52 58.16
C VAL A 254 14.54 88.03 58.29
N PRO A 255 13.95 88.52 59.39
CA PRO A 255 13.84 89.95 59.66
C PRO A 255 15.22 90.63 59.71
N ASP A 256 15.28 91.93 59.37
CA ASP A 256 16.48 92.74 59.65
C ASP A 256 16.72 92.77 61.19
N VAL A 257 17.95 92.50 61.63
CA VAL A 257 18.31 92.20 63.03
C VAL A 257 18.82 93.46 63.73
N VAL A 258 18.37 93.73 64.95
CA VAL A 258 18.87 94.87 65.76
C VAL A 258 20.37 94.72 66.02
N ILE A 259 21.13 95.80 65.80
CA ILE A 259 22.58 95.83 65.96
C ILE A 259 23.00 95.38 67.37
N ASN A 260 24.03 94.54 67.42
CA ASN A 260 24.57 93.87 68.61
C ASN A 260 23.63 92.82 69.26
N GLN A 261 22.49 92.48 68.66
CA GLN A 261 21.69 91.32 69.06
C GLN A 261 22.09 90.05 68.28
N MET A 262 21.72 88.89 68.82
CA MET A 262 21.80 87.61 68.11
C MET A 262 20.66 87.50 67.08
N SER A 263 20.93 86.82 65.96
CA SER A 263 19.89 86.51 64.97
C SER A 263 19.21 85.18 65.30
N MET A 264 17.93 85.07 64.92
CA MET A 264 17.23 83.79 64.95
C MET A 264 17.85 82.82 63.94
N VAL A 265 17.94 81.54 64.30
CA VAL A 265 18.36 80.48 63.37
C VAL A 265 17.31 80.38 62.24
N PRO A 266 17.70 80.50 60.96
CA PRO A 266 16.76 80.33 59.84
C PRO A 266 16.31 78.87 59.72
N SER A 267 15.20 78.64 59.02
CA SER A 267 14.83 77.28 58.60
C SER A 267 15.94 76.65 57.76
N VAL A 268 16.20 75.36 57.99
CA VAL A 268 17.20 74.60 57.23
C VAL A 268 16.78 74.60 55.75
N PRO A 269 17.63 75.12 54.84
CA PRO A 269 17.30 75.16 53.42
C PRO A 269 17.39 73.76 52.80
N THR A 270 16.63 73.54 51.74
CA THR A 270 16.60 72.27 51.00
C THR A 270 17.08 72.45 49.56
N SER A 271 17.71 71.40 49.02
CA SER A 271 18.07 71.32 47.60
C SER A 271 18.03 69.87 47.14
N VAL A 272 17.52 69.62 45.93
CA VAL A 272 17.39 68.25 45.41
C VAL A 272 18.78 67.69 45.11
N GLY A 273 19.11 66.56 45.73
CA GLY A 273 20.40 65.90 45.56
C GLY A 273 21.53 66.39 46.48
N TYR A 274 21.29 67.36 47.37
CA TYR A 274 22.31 67.90 48.27
C TYR A 274 21.82 68.02 49.70
N THR A 275 22.68 67.68 50.65
CA THR A 275 22.44 67.87 52.09
C THR A 275 23.05 69.18 52.55
N PHE A 276 22.22 70.07 53.11
CA PHE A 276 22.69 71.29 53.75
C PHE A 276 23.56 70.94 54.95
N THR A 277 24.77 71.51 55.02
CA THR A 277 25.76 71.20 56.04
C THR A 277 25.79 72.26 57.14
N ASN A 278 26.04 73.52 56.79
CA ASN A 278 25.91 74.66 57.70
C ASN A 278 25.98 76.01 56.96
N TRP A 279 25.72 77.10 57.68
CA TRP A 279 26.00 78.47 57.27
C TRP A 279 27.42 78.89 57.63
N TYR A 280 28.07 79.60 56.71
CA TYR A 280 29.45 80.08 56.85
C TYR A 280 29.51 81.60 56.63
N SER A 281 30.42 82.30 57.29
CA SER A 281 30.60 83.76 57.15
C SER A 281 31.50 84.16 55.98
N ASP A 282 32.15 83.20 55.32
CA ASP A 282 33.07 83.41 54.20
C ASP A 282 32.70 82.62 52.94
N VAL A 283 33.07 83.17 51.78
CA VAL A 283 32.90 82.53 50.46
C VAL A 283 33.64 81.18 50.37
N GLY A 284 34.72 81.00 51.12
CA GLY A 284 35.54 79.79 51.14
C GLY A 284 34.94 78.64 51.97
N LEU A 285 33.82 78.86 52.67
CA LEU A 285 33.16 77.86 53.52
C LEU A 285 34.08 77.27 54.60
N THR A 286 34.88 78.14 55.22
CA THR A 286 35.88 77.81 56.26
C THR A 286 35.41 78.14 57.68
N SER A 287 34.71 79.26 57.86
CA SER A 287 34.27 79.82 59.14
C SER A 287 32.77 79.64 59.35
N VAL A 288 32.37 78.68 60.19
CA VAL A 288 30.95 78.42 60.52
C VAL A 288 30.35 79.61 61.28
N PHE A 289 29.16 80.07 60.90
CA PHE A 289 28.46 81.15 61.61
C PHE A 289 27.54 80.60 62.70
N ALA A 290 27.80 80.98 63.95
CA ALA A 290 27.07 80.48 65.12
C ALA A 290 26.03 81.50 65.62
N PHE A 291 24.80 81.42 65.10
CA PHE A 291 23.66 82.29 65.43
C PHE A 291 23.43 82.52 66.94
N SER A 292 23.66 81.48 67.76
CA SER A 292 23.48 81.50 69.22
C SER A 292 24.62 82.15 70.02
N SER A 293 25.67 82.65 69.35
CA SER A 293 26.84 83.27 70.01
C SER A 293 27.47 84.43 69.22
N THR A 294 27.12 84.61 67.95
CA THR A 294 27.66 85.66 67.08
C THR A 294 26.63 86.80 66.93
N PRO A 295 26.83 87.96 67.59
CA PRO A 295 25.94 89.11 67.43
C PRO A 295 26.10 89.76 66.06
N VAL A 296 25.02 90.30 65.51
CA VAL A 296 25.02 90.98 64.20
C VAL A 296 25.46 92.44 64.39
N THR A 297 26.64 92.79 63.89
CA THR A 297 27.26 94.13 64.03
C THR A 297 27.14 94.99 62.77
N GLY A 298 26.54 94.48 61.70
CA GLY A 298 26.34 95.15 60.41
C GLY A 298 25.76 94.21 59.36
N ASP A 299 25.49 94.72 58.15
CA ASP A 299 24.94 93.92 57.05
C ASP A 299 25.85 92.71 56.77
N THR A 300 25.33 91.50 56.89
CA THR A 300 26.09 90.24 56.90
C THR A 300 25.61 89.32 55.79
N THR A 301 26.52 88.75 55.00
CA THR A 301 26.19 87.69 54.03
C THR A 301 26.71 86.35 54.53
N LEU A 302 25.83 85.35 54.60
CA LEU A 302 26.16 83.97 54.98
C LEU A 302 26.06 83.05 53.76
N TYR A 303 26.95 82.06 53.69
CA TYR A 303 27.12 81.17 52.55
C TYR A 303 26.73 79.73 52.94
N ALA A 304 25.87 79.11 52.15
CA ALA A 304 25.40 77.74 52.40
C ALA A 304 26.45 76.72 51.94
N LYS A 305 26.88 75.83 52.85
CA LYS A 305 27.68 74.66 52.48
C LYS A 305 26.78 73.47 52.19
N TRP A 306 27.02 72.85 51.05
CA TRP A 306 26.29 71.68 50.56
C TRP A 306 27.22 70.50 50.42
N THR A 307 26.73 69.32 50.83
CA THR A 307 27.36 68.04 50.52
C THR A 307 26.50 67.35 49.46
N LEU A 308 27.11 66.91 48.36
CA LEU A 308 26.42 66.14 47.32
C LEU A 308 25.99 64.79 47.91
N ASN A 309 24.73 64.40 47.70
CA ASN A 309 24.24 63.13 48.21
C ASN A 309 24.79 61.98 47.36
N THR A 310 25.08 60.85 48.01
CA THR A 310 25.51 59.61 47.36
C THR A 310 24.49 58.49 47.59
N HIS A 311 24.37 57.57 46.64
CA HIS A 311 23.45 56.44 46.66
C HIS A 311 24.17 55.11 46.46
N THR A 312 23.68 54.08 47.11
CA THR A 312 24.19 52.70 47.00
C THR A 312 23.46 51.94 45.88
N ILE A 313 24.22 51.26 45.03
CA ILE A 313 23.74 50.25 44.09
C ILE A 313 24.06 48.86 44.66
N THR A 314 23.03 48.07 44.94
CA THR A 314 23.14 46.66 45.35
C THR A 314 22.97 45.76 44.14
N PHE A 315 23.80 44.74 43.99
CA PHE A 315 23.76 43.79 42.88
C PHE A 315 23.31 42.41 43.38
N ASP A 316 22.04 42.08 43.16
CA ASP A 316 21.50 40.74 43.44
C ASP A 316 21.75 39.82 42.25
N SER A 317 22.65 38.85 42.44
CA SER A 317 23.04 37.90 41.40
C SER A 317 21.99 36.82 41.10
N ASN A 318 20.85 36.75 41.81
CA ASN A 318 19.82 35.72 41.67
C ASN A 318 20.42 34.29 41.62
N GLY A 319 21.35 34.00 42.53
CA GLY A 319 22.06 32.73 42.63
C GLY A 319 23.28 32.57 41.72
N GLY A 320 23.76 33.64 41.08
CA GLY A 320 25.11 33.70 40.50
C GLY A 320 26.18 34.18 41.49
N THR A 321 27.40 34.42 41.01
CA THR A 321 28.52 34.95 41.81
C THR A 321 28.17 36.23 42.56
N THR A 322 28.51 36.29 43.85
CA THR A 322 28.33 37.47 44.70
C THR A 322 29.13 38.67 44.19
N LEU A 323 28.52 39.86 44.20
CA LEU A 323 29.13 41.12 43.79
C LEU A 323 29.10 42.13 44.95
N THR A 324 30.12 42.98 45.02
CA THR A 324 30.19 44.07 46.00
C THR A 324 29.28 45.23 45.59
N PRO A 325 28.44 45.78 46.48
CA PRO A 325 27.70 47.01 46.22
C PRO A 325 28.63 48.18 45.84
N ALA A 326 28.11 49.09 45.02
CA ALA A 326 28.82 50.30 44.59
C ALA A 326 28.15 51.57 45.15
N THR A 327 28.89 52.66 45.24
CA THR A 327 28.36 53.98 45.63
C THR A 327 28.54 54.95 44.47
N VAL A 328 27.54 55.80 44.22
CA VAL A 328 27.55 56.81 43.14
C VAL A 328 26.98 58.15 43.63
N ASP A 329 27.44 59.24 43.02
CA ASP A 329 26.89 60.58 43.24
C ASP A 329 25.46 60.71 42.70
N HIS A 330 24.63 61.50 43.37
CA HIS A 330 23.26 61.78 42.95
C HIS A 330 23.18 62.35 41.51
N ASN A 331 22.21 61.87 40.72
CA ASN A 331 22.05 62.13 39.28
C ASN A 331 23.19 61.63 38.38
N SER A 332 24.20 60.94 38.90
CA SER A 332 25.23 60.30 38.07
C SER A 332 24.87 58.86 37.70
N THR A 333 25.46 58.36 36.61
CA THR A 333 25.31 56.98 36.15
C THR A 333 26.22 56.02 36.92
N ALA A 334 25.71 54.84 37.28
CA ALA A 334 26.52 53.80 37.91
C ALA A 334 27.50 53.15 36.92
N THR A 335 28.67 52.72 37.40
CA THR A 335 29.58 51.88 36.61
C THR A 335 29.07 50.44 36.57
N LYS A 336 29.08 49.80 35.39
CA LYS A 336 28.70 48.40 35.25
C LYS A 336 29.70 47.50 35.99
N PRO A 337 29.27 46.54 36.84
CA PRO A 337 30.16 45.54 37.41
C PRO A 337 30.68 44.57 36.33
N ALA A 338 31.62 43.70 36.70
CA ALA A 338 31.84 42.49 35.92
C ALA A 338 30.53 41.68 35.83
N ASP A 339 30.27 41.06 34.68
CA ASP A 339 29.07 40.23 34.53
C ASP A 339 29.19 38.99 35.45
N PRO A 340 28.16 38.70 36.28
CA PRO A 340 28.21 37.57 37.18
C PRO A 340 28.17 36.26 36.38
N THR A 341 28.65 35.17 36.98
CA THR A 341 28.50 33.83 36.42
C THR A 341 27.56 32.97 37.27
N LYS A 342 26.85 32.05 36.63
CA LYS A 342 25.96 31.08 37.27
C LYS A 342 26.04 29.77 36.49
N THR A 343 26.21 28.66 37.20
CA THR A 343 26.31 27.32 36.58
C THR A 343 25.08 27.06 35.68
N ASP A 344 25.32 26.47 34.51
CA ASP A 344 24.33 26.13 33.49
C ASP A 344 23.50 27.28 32.90
N HIS A 345 23.81 28.55 33.20
CA HIS A 345 23.05 29.71 32.72
C HIS A 345 23.93 30.76 32.01
N THR A 346 23.34 31.45 31.05
CA THR A 346 23.89 32.65 30.41
C THR A 346 23.32 33.90 31.08
N PHE A 347 24.18 34.88 31.37
CA PHE A 347 23.77 36.17 31.94
C PHE A 347 23.08 37.04 30.88
N ALA A 348 21.82 37.42 31.13
CA ALA A 348 20.98 38.15 30.19
C ALA A 348 20.87 39.67 30.48
N GLY A 349 21.47 40.15 31.57
CA GLY A 349 21.51 41.57 31.93
C GLY A 349 21.01 41.89 33.34
N TRP A 350 21.09 43.18 33.68
CA TRP A 350 20.63 43.74 34.96
C TRP A 350 19.27 44.40 34.80
N PHE A 351 18.38 44.21 35.78
CA PHE A 351 17.00 44.68 35.79
C PHE A 351 16.69 45.41 37.10
N THR A 352 15.76 46.37 37.10
CA THR A 352 15.36 47.11 38.32
C THR A 352 14.30 46.39 39.15
N ASP A 353 13.72 45.31 38.63
CA ASP A 353 12.63 44.55 39.20
C ASP A 353 12.97 43.04 39.31
N THR A 354 12.36 42.38 40.28
CA THR A 354 12.51 40.95 40.57
C THR A 354 11.96 40.04 39.47
N GLU A 355 11.02 40.55 38.68
CA GLU A 355 10.32 39.91 37.57
C GLU A 355 11.08 40.05 36.23
N HIS A 356 12.19 40.79 36.24
CA HIS A 356 13.11 41.04 35.12
C HIS A 356 12.41 41.59 33.86
N THR A 357 11.50 42.55 34.04
CA THR A 357 10.74 43.24 32.99
C THR A 357 11.37 44.57 32.57
N SER A 358 12.07 45.25 33.49
CA SER A 358 12.61 46.61 33.34
C SER A 358 14.15 46.60 33.30
N PRO A 359 14.78 46.51 32.11
CA PRO A 359 16.24 46.42 31.98
C PRO A 359 16.93 47.73 32.34
N PHE A 360 18.05 47.64 33.06
CA PHE A 360 18.82 48.79 33.54
C PHE A 360 20.00 49.15 32.60
N ALA A 361 20.11 50.43 32.24
CA ALA A 361 21.11 50.92 31.29
C ALA A 361 22.18 51.80 31.97
N PHE A 362 23.28 51.18 32.38
CA PHE A 362 24.41 51.85 33.07
C PHE A 362 24.98 53.09 32.36
N SER A 363 24.83 53.19 31.03
CA SER A 363 25.32 54.34 30.24
C SER A 363 24.35 55.53 30.18
N THR A 364 23.09 55.38 30.60
CA THR A 364 22.04 56.41 30.40
C THR A 364 21.08 56.59 31.58
N THR A 365 20.99 55.65 32.53
CA THR A 365 20.10 55.76 33.69
C THR A 365 20.82 56.43 34.88
N PRO A 366 20.47 57.67 35.27
CA PRO A 366 21.03 58.33 36.44
C PRO A 366 20.43 57.76 37.74
N ILE A 367 21.25 57.65 38.79
CA ILE A 367 20.81 57.14 40.10
C ILE A 367 20.31 58.29 40.98
N THR A 368 19.05 58.22 41.38
CA THR A 368 18.36 59.26 42.17
C THR A 368 17.98 58.80 43.59
N ALA A 369 18.07 57.50 43.87
CA ALA A 369 17.88 56.86 45.17
C ALA A 369 18.73 55.57 45.27
N ASN A 370 18.88 55.01 46.48
CA ASN A 370 19.43 53.65 46.65
C ASN A 370 18.67 52.65 45.77
N THR A 371 19.39 51.82 45.02
CA THR A 371 18.83 50.98 43.96
C THR A 371 19.36 49.56 44.08
N THR A 372 18.47 48.56 44.06
CA THR A 372 18.88 47.15 43.85
C THR A 372 18.69 46.80 42.38
N LEU A 373 19.69 46.16 41.79
CA LEU A 373 19.64 45.60 40.45
C LEU A 373 19.68 44.07 40.53
N TYR A 374 18.81 43.42 39.77
CA TYR A 374 18.60 41.97 39.76
C TYR A 374 19.17 41.37 38.47
N ALA A 375 19.96 40.30 38.59
CA ALA A 375 20.53 39.58 37.47
C ALA A 375 19.46 38.69 36.80
N LYS A 376 19.23 38.87 35.49
CA LYS A 376 18.43 37.95 34.68
C LYS A 376 19.31 36.84 34.11
N TRP A 377 18.77 35.63 34.13
CA TRP A 377 19.44 34.43 33.64
C TRP A 377 18.60 33.75 32.58
N THR A 378 19.25 33.29 31.51
CA THR A 378 18.68 32.34 30.55
C THR A 378 19.35 31.01 30.79
N LEU A 379 18.58 29.94 31.00
CA LEU A 379 19.12 28.58 31.09
C LEU A 379 19.80 28.24 29.76
N ASN A 380 20.98 27.64 29.80
CA ASN A 380 21.69 27.26 28.57
C ASN A 380 20.90 26.19 27.84
N THR A 381 21.00 26.16 26.50
CA THR A 381 20.32 25.16 25.66
C THR A 381 21.32 24.50 24.71
N HIS A 382 20.99 23.28 24.28
CA HIS A 382 21.81 22.47 23.36
C HIS A 382 20.98 22.00 22.18
N THR A 383 21.63 21.85 21.03
CA THR A 383 21.06 21.25 19.83
C THR A 383 21.33 19.77 19.78
N ILE A 384 20.28 18.98 19.53
CA ILE A 384 20.34 17.55 19.22
C ILE A 384 20.16 17.39 17.72
N THR A 385 21.16 16.85 17.04
CA THR A 385 21.11 16.53 15.61
C THR A 385 20.82 15.05 15.42
N PHE A 386 19.89 14.70 14.54
CA PHE A 386 19.49 13.33 14.27
C PHE A 386 20.02 12.89 12.90
N ASP A 387 21.11 12.12 12.88
CA ASP A 387 21.62 11.51 11.66
C ASP A 387 20.90 10.19 11.39
N SER A 388 20.02 10.20 10.37
CA SER A 388 19.22 9.05 10.00
C SER A 388 20.02 7.92 9.34
N ASN A 389 21.32 8.05 9.09
CA ASN A 389 22.16 7.07 8.38
C ASN A 389 21.50 6.54 7.08
N GLY A 390 20.94 7.46 6.30
CA GLY A 390 20.23 7.17 5.04
C GLY A 390 18.76 6.75 5.19
N GLY A 391 18.14 6.96 6.34
CA GLY A 391 16.68 6.99 6.49
C GLY A 391 16.09 8.39 6.26
N THR A 392 14.81 8.59 6.56
CA THR A 392 14.13 9.89 6.45
C THR A 392 14.83 11.00 7.26
N THR A 393 14.91 12.19 6.67
CA THR A 393 15.47 13.38 7.31
C THR A 393 14.60 13.85 8.47
N LEU A 394 15.21 14.12 9.63
CA LEU A 394 14.53 14.75 10.77
C LEU A 394 15.05 16.18 11.00
N THR A 395 14.21 17.01 11.60
CA THR A 395 14.62 18.33 12.11
C THR A 395 15.41 18.18 13.41
N PRO A 396 16.56 18.84 13.59
CA PRO A 396 17.22 18.96 14.88
C PRO A 396 16.29 19.53 15.96
N ALA A 397 16.48 19.12 17.21
CA ALA A 397 15.75 19.62 18.37
C ALA A 397 16.63 20.51 19.24
N THR A 398 16.03 21.42 20.00
CA THR A 398 16.71 22.18 21.06
C THR A 398 16.16 21.75 22.42
N VAL A 399 17.04 21.58 23.39
CA VAL A 399 16.70 21.15 24.77
C VAL A 399 17.46 21.99 25.79
N ASP A 400 16.87 22.19 26.96
CA ASP A 400 17.50 22.86 28.09
C ASP A 400 18.66 22.04 28.68
N HIS A 401 19.70 22.71 29.17
CA HIS A 401 20.86 22.09 29.79
C HIS A 401 20.43 21.21 30.98
N ASN A 402 21.05 20.03 31.12
CA ASN A 402 20.73 19.00 32.12
C ASN A 402 19.31 18.40 32.01
N SER A 403 18.53 18.73 30.97
CA SER A 403 17.22 18.12 30.71
C SER A 403 17.29 16.95 29.74
N THR A 404 16.30 16.06 29.82
CA THR A 404 16.12 14.91 28.91
C THR A 404 15.52 15.33 27.57
N ALA A 405 15.94 14.66 26.50
CA ALA A 405 15.44 14.89 25.15
C ALA A 405 14.07 14.24 24.89
N THR A 406 13.17 14.92 24.19
CA THR A 406 11.97 14.26 23.62
C THR A 406 12.39 13.36 22.46
N LYS A 407 11.95 12.09 22.47
CA LYS A 407 12.18 11.17 21.36
C LYS A 407 11.46 11.67 20.09
N PRO A 408 12.11 11.78 18.93
CA PRO A 408 11.43 12.07 17.67
C PRO A 408 10.56 10.89 17.24
N ALA A 409 9.75 11.09 16.19
CA ALA A 409 9.20 9.95 15.45
C ALA A 409 10.34 9.08 14.91
N ASP A 410 10.16 7.75 14.92
CA ASP A 410 11.18 6.85 14.41
C ASP A 410 11.36 7.05 12.90
N PRO A 411 12.60 7.18 12.40
CA PRO A 411 12.84 7.33 10.96
C PRO A 411 12.42 6.06 10.22
N THR A 412 12.16 6.20 8.92
CA THR A 412 11.97 5.06 8.03
C THR A 412 13.12 5.00 7.02
N LYS A 413 13.51 3.79 6.66
CA LYS A 413 14.51 3.51 5.64
C LYS A 413 14.04 2.28 4.86
N THR A 414 14.03 2.38 3.54
CA THR A 414 13.62 1.28 2.65
C THR A 414 14.41 0.03 2.99
N ASP A 415 13.72 -1.12 3.04
CA ASP A 415 14.26 -2.45 3.31
C ASP A 415 14.88 -2.68 4.70
N HIS A 416 14.79 -1.73 5.64
CA HIS A 416 15.39 -1.85 6.98
C HIS A 416 14.37 -1.60 8.10
N THR A 417 14.60 -2.24 9.25
CA THR A 417 13.92 -1.98 10.53
C THR A 417 14.80 -1.04 11.37
N PHE A 418 14.18 -0.01 11.95
CA PHE A 418 14.86 0.91 12.86
C PHE A 418 15.16 0.22 14.21
N ALA A 419 16.44 0.19 14.59
CA ALA A 419 16.91 -0.53 15.79
C ALA A 419 17.18 0.40 16.99
N GLY A 420 17.15 1.73 16.81
CA GLY A 420 17.34 2.71 17.87
C GLY A 420 18.32 3.84 17.53
N TRP A 421 18.42 4.80 18.44
CA TRP A 421 19.35 5.93 18.37
C TRP A 421 20.60 5.64 19.22
N PHE A 422 21.78 6.00 18.72
CA PHE A 422 23.08 5.75 19.33
C PHE A 422 23.91 7.04 19.38
N THR A 423 24.82 7.18 20.35
CA THR A 423 25.68 8.38 20.47
C THR A 423 26.94 8.31 19.62
N ASP A 424 27.21 7.17 18.99
CA ASP A 424 28.41 6.86 18.21
C ASP A 424 28.07 6.34 16.81
N THR A 425 28.98 6.57 15.87
CA THR A 425 28.87 6.15 14.46
C THR A 425 28.92 4.64 14.27
N GLU A 426 29.51 3.92 15.22
CA GLU A 426 29.70 2.47 15.28
C GLU A 426 28.49 1.75 15.92
N HIS A 427 27.50 2.52 16.40
CA HIS A 427 26.25 2.07 17.02
C HIS A 427 26.45 1.09 18.19
N THR A 428 27.41 1.38 19.06
CA THR A 428 27.75 0.60 20.27
C THR A 428 27.09 1.15 21.54
N SER A 429 26.84 2.46 21.60
CA SER A 429 26.37 3.19 22.77
C SER A 429 24.91 3.69 22.57
N PRO A 430 23.89 2.92 22.98
CA PRO A 430 22.48 3.28 22.76
C PRO A 430 22.06 4.48 23.62
N PHE A 431 21.31 5.41 23.03
CA PHE A 431 20.84 6.63 23.69
C PHE A 431 19.45 6.47 24.29
N ALA A 432 19.31 6.76 25.59
CA ALA A 432 18.06 6.62 26.34
C ALA A 432 17.40 7.97 26.63
N PHE A 433 16.46 8.38 25.76
CA PHE A 433 15.74 9.67 25.83
C PHE A 433 15.09 9.96 27.19
N SER A 434 14.62 8.94 27.91
CA SER A 434 13.93 9.09 29.20
C SER A 434 14.86 9.26 30.41
N THR A 435 16.17 9.05 30.26
CA THR A 435 17.12 9.03 31.39
C THR A 435 18.45 9.74 31.13
N THR A 436 18.78 10.08 29.89
CA THR A 436 20.06 10.71 29.54
C THR A 436 19.90 12.24 29.47
N PRO A 437 20.44 13.02 30.42
CA PRO A 437 20.41 14.47 30.36
C PRO A 437 21.39 15.00 29.31
N ILE A 438 21.03 16.08 28.62
CA ILE A 438 21.89 16.71 27.60
C ILE A 438 22.71 17.85 28.21
N THR A 439 24.03 17.72 28.16
CA THR A 439 25.02 18.66 28.72
C THR A 439 25.86 19.37 27.66
N ALA A 440 25.78 18.94 26.40
CA ALA A 440 26.44 19.52 25.23
C ALA A 440 25.62 19.27 23.95
N ASN A 441 25.90 20.03 22.88
CA ASN A 441 25.38 19.69 21.54
C ASN A 441 25.72 18.23 21.19
N THR A 442 24.72 17.47 20.80
CA THR A 442 24.80 16.00 20.66
C THR A 442 24.29 15.57 19.29
N THR A 443 25.04 14.72 18.58
CA THR A 443 24.53 14.01 17.40
C THR A 443 24.12 12.61 17.80
N LEU A 444 22.94 12.18 17.36
CA LEU A 444 22.44 10.83 17.52
C LEU A 444 22.35 10.15 16.16
N TYR A 445 22.83 8.92 16.10
CA TYR A 445 22.96 8.11 14.89
C TYR A 445 21.92 7.00 14.88
N ALA A 446 21.17 6.87 13.78
CA ALA A 446 20.17 5.82 13.62
C ALA A 446 20.83 4.48 13.30
N LYS A 447 20.55 3.45 14.09
CA LYS A 447 20.94 2.06 13.79
C LYS A 447 19.84 1.37 12.99
N TRP A 448 20.26 0.59 12.00
CA TRP A 448 19.38 -0.13 11.09
C TRP A 448 19.71 -1.62 11.08
N THR A 449 18.69 -2.45 11.21
CA THR A 449 18.76 -3.88 10.91
C THR A 449 18.17 -4.09 9.52
N LEU A 450 18.89 -4.75 8.61
CA LEU A 450 18.35 -5.14 7.31
C LEU A 450 17.17 -6.10 7.52
N ASN A 451 16.06 -5.93 6.79
CA ASN A 451 14.91 -6.81 6.95
C ASN A 451 15.25 -8.22 6.46
N THR A 452 14.74 -9.25 7.13
CA THR A 452 14.94 -10.66 6.74
C THR A 452 13.62 -11.36 6.44
N HIS A 453 13.64 -12.33 5.54
CA HIS A 453 12.48 -13.11 5.12
C HIS A 453 12.73 -14.60 5.26
N THR A 454 11.67 -15.35 5.58
CA THR A 454 11.70 -16.81 5.71
C THR A 454 11.30 -17.47 4.38
N ILE A 455 12.13 -18.39 3.89
CA ILE A 455 11.81 -19.32 2.81
C ILE A 455 11.35 -20.64 3.43
N THR A 456 10.12 -21.03 3.13
CA THR A 456 9.55 -22.33 3.53
C THR A 456 9.63 -23.30 2.36
N PHE A 457 10.09 -24.52 2.60
CA PHE A 457 10.25 -25.55 1.57
C PHE A 457 9.18 -26.64 1.73
N ASP A 458 8.10 -26.55 0.96
CA ASP A 458 7.07 -27.59 0.91
C ASP A 458 7.50 -28.70 -0.08
N SER A 459 7.89 -29.84 0.48
CA SER A 459 8.35 -30.99 -0.30
C SER A 459 7.23 -31.73 -1.04
N ASN A 460 5.96 -31.33 -0.93
CA ASN A 460 4.80 -32.00 -1.57
C ASN A 460 4.82 -33.54 -1.35
N GLY A 461 5.09 -33.95 -0.12
CA GLY A 461 5.17 -35.36 0.29
C GLY A 461 6.53 -36.04 0.05
N GLY A 462 7.60 -35.28 -0.19
CA GLY A 462 8.98 -35.76 -0.06
C GLY A 462 9.56 -35.55 1.34
N THR A 463 10.87 -35.75 1.52
CA THR A 463 11.60 -35.47 2.77
C THR A 463 11.34 -34.06 3.30
N THR A 464 11.20 -33.94 4.62
CA THR A 464 11.06 -32.64 5.30
C THR A 464 12.36 -31.83 5.21
N LEU A 465 12.22 -30.51 5.08
CA LEU A 465 13.31 -29.56 4.99
C LEU A 465 13.12 -28.44 6.00
N THR A 466 14.21 -27.94 6.59
CA THR A 466 14.19 -26.79 7.48
C THR A 466 14.00 -25.50 6.69
N PRO A 467 13.06 -24.61 7.07
CA PRO A 467 12.99 -23.27 6.51
C PRO A 467 14.32 -22.51 6.66
N ALA A 468 14.62 -21.66 5.69
CA ALA A 468 15.82 -20.80 5.70
C ALA A 468 15.41 -19.34 5.91
N THR A 469 16.31 -18.53 6.49
CA THR A 469 16.17 -17.08 6.57
C THR A 469 17.17 -16.42 5.61
N VAL A 470 16.77 -15.34 4.95
CA VAL A 470 17.62 -14.56 4.04
C VAL A 470 17.39 -13.06 4.25
N ASP A 471 18.41 -12.25 3.96
CA ASP A 471 18.28 -10.80 3.90
C ASP A 471 17.39 -10.36 2.73
N HIS A 472 16.61 -9.29 2.93
CA HIS A 472 15.76 -8.72 1.90
C HIS A 472 16.57 -8.27 0.68
N ASN A 473 16.01 -8.44 -0.52
CA ASN A 473 16.66 -8.25 -1.82
C ASN A 473 17.87 -9.17 -2.09
N SER A 474 18.21 -10.12 -1.20
CA SER A 474 19.24 -11.14 -1.45
C SER A 474 18.65 -12.44 -2.00
N THR A 475 19.48 -13.24 -2.64
CA THR A 475 19.12 -14.56 -3.19
C THR A 475 19.17 -15.65 -2.10
N ALA A 476 18.17 -16.54 -2.09
CA ALA A 476 18.17 -17.68 -1.19
C ALA A 476 19.21 -18.74 -1.60
N THR A 477 19.85 -19.40 -0.63
CA THR A 477 20.69 -20.58 -0.93
C THR A 477 19.80 -21.79 -1.26
N LYS A 478 20.14 -22.53 -2.32
CA LYS A 478 19.43 -23.76 -2.69
C LYS A 478 19.58 -24.83 -1.58
N PRO A 479 18.50 -25.45 -1.07
CA PRO A 479 18.61 -26.59 -0.18
C PRO A 479 19.17 -27.82 -0.92
N ALA A 480 19.49 -28.88 -0.17
CA ALA A 480 19.62 -30.21 -0.77
C ALA A 480 18.31 -30.59 -1.47
N ASP A 481 18.39 -31.26 -2.63
CA ASP A 481 17.20 -31.70 -3.35
C ASP A 481 16.45 -32.76 -2.51
N PRO A 482 15.13 -32.59 -2.29
CA PRO A 482 14.36 -33.52 -1.48
C PRO A 482 14.24 -34.87 -2.21
N THR A 483 13.98 -35.94 -1.46
CA THR A 483 13.67 -37.25 -2.04
C THR A 483 12.22 -37.64 -1.75
N LYS A 484 11.59 -38.36 -2.69
CA LYS A 484 10.24 -38.91 -2.58
C LYS A 484 10.23 -40.27 -3.24
N THR A 485 9.70 -41.27 -2.55
CA THR A 485 9.61 -42.65 -3.07
C THR A 485 8.89 -42.67 -4.42
N ASP A 486 9.40 -43.46 -5.36
CA ASP A 486 8.88 -43.66 -6.72
C ASP A 486 8.85 -42.42 -7.64
N HIS A 487 9.40 -41.28 -7.23
CA HIS A 487 9.39 -40.04 -8.00
C HIS A 487 10.80 -39.46 -8.21
N THR A 488 11.00 -38.79 -9.34
CA THR A 488 12.16 -37.94 -9.63
C THR A 488 11.82 -36.48 -9.29
N PHE A 489 12.74 -35.79 -8.61
CA PHE A 489 12.60 -34.37 -8.29
C PHE A 489 12.81 -33.49 -9.53
N ALA A 490 11.84 -32.64 -9.86
CA ALA A 490 11.82 -31.83 -11.08
C ALA A 490 12.12 -30.33 -10.85
N GLY A 491 12.27 -29.90 -9.59
CA GLY A 491 12.63 -28.52 -9.23
C GLY A 491 11.70 -27.86 -8.22
N TRP A 492 12.05 -26.64 -7.84
CA TRP A 492 11.29 -25.78 -6.91
C TRP A 492 10.47 -24.74 -7.68
N PHE A 493 9.23 -24.50 -7.26
CA PHE A 493 8.27 -23.62 -7.91
C PHE A 493 7.66 -22.66 -6.88
N THR A 494 7.24 -21.45 -7.29
CA THR A 494 6.61 -20.47 -6.38
C THR A 494 5.11 -20.69 -6.18
N ASP A 495 4.51 -21.59 -6.96
CA ASP A 495 3.08 -21.87 -7.01
C ASP A 495 2.78 -23.36 -6.78
N THR A 496 1.60 -23.64 -6.23
CA THR A 496 1.08 -25.00 -5.95
C THR A 496 0.81 -25.83 -7.21
N GLU A 497 0.59 -25.16 -8.33
CA GLU A 497 0.32 -25.69 -9.67
C GLU A 497 1.60 -26.00 -10.46
N HIS A 498 2.76 -25.66 -9.89
CA HIS A 498 4.11 -25.88 -10.43
C HIS A 498 4.32 -25.34 -11.85
N THR A 499 3.82 -24.13 -12.11
CA THR A 499 3.93 -23.40 -13.39
C THR A 499 5.11 -22.43 -13.41
N SER A 500 5.48 -21.86 -12.26
CA SER A 500 6.46 -20.78 -12.11
C SER A 500 7.73 -21.28 -11.40
N PRO A 501 8.78 -21.71 -12.13
CA PRO A 501 10.00 -22.27 -11.55
C PRO A 501 10.84 -21.19 -10.83
N PHE A 502 11.38 -21.52 -9.67
CA PHE A 502 12.18 -20.61 -8.85
C PHE A 502 13.69 -20.75 -9.11
N ALA A 503 14.36 -19.61 -9.33
CA ALA A 503 15.79 -19.56 -9.67
C ALA A 503 16.64 -18.98 -8.52
N PHE A 504 17.15 -19.86 -7.65
CA PHE A 504 17.98 -19.50 -6.48
C PHE A 504 19.20 -18.60 -6.79
N SER A 505 19.72 -18.61 -8.02
CA SER A 505 20.87 -17.79 -8.42
C SER A 505 20.52 -16.37 -8.87
N THR A 506 19.24 -16.06 -9.14
CA THR A 506 18.84 -14.79 -9.77
C THR A 506 17.56 -14.16 -9.20
N THR A 507 16.73 -14.90 -8.46
CA THR A 507 15.49 -14.37 -7.87
C THR A 507 15.76 -13.83 -6.45
N PRO A 508 15.74 -12.50 -6.23
CA PRO A 508 15.86 -11.93 -4.89
C PRO A 508 14.58 -12.16 -4.07
N ILE A 509 14.72 -12.37 -2.77
CA ILE A 509 13.59 -12.55 -1.86
C ILE A 509 13.19 -11.19 -1.26
N THR A 510 11.95 -10.77 -1.53
CA THR A 510 11.37 -9.50 -1.04
C THR A 510 10.32 -9.68 0.06
N ALA A 511 9.80 -10.90 0.24
CA ALA A 511 8.79 -11.27 1.22
C ALA A 511 8.98 -12.73 1.68
N ASN A 512 8.35 -13.12 2.79
CA ASN A 512 8.25 -14.53 3.19
C ASN A 512 7.67 -15.35 2.03
N THR A 513 8.38 -16.40 1.62
CA THR A 513 8.13 -17.13 0.37
C THR A 513 8.01 -18.62 0.67
N THR A 514 6.98 -19.29 0.14
CA THR A 514 6.91 -20.76 0.12
C THR A 514 7.32 -21.25 -1.25
N LEU A 515 8.20 -22.25 -1.29
CA LEU A 515 8.60 -22.95 -2.51
C LEU A 515 8.07 -24.37 -2.47
N TYR A 516 7.49 -24.81 -3.57
CA TYR A 516 6.82 -26.10 -3.75
C TYR A 516 7.65 -27.03 -4.62
N ALA A 517 7.89 -28.25 -4.14
CA ALA A 517 8.62 -29.28 -4.87
C ALA A 517 7.75 -29.88 -5.99
N LYS A 518 8.23 -29.85 -7.23
CA LYS A 518 7.61 -30.57 -8.35
C LYS A 518 8.20 -31.97 -8.48
N TRP A 519 7.34 -32.94 -8.76
CA TRP A 519 7.69 -34.35 -8.88
C TRP A 519 7.24 -34.91 -10.23
N THR A 520 8.07 -35.75 -10.82
CA THR A 520 7.71 -36.59 -11.96
C THR A 520 7.69 -38.03 -11.46
N LEU A 521 6.58 -38.75 -11.69
CA LEU A 521 6.48 -40.17 -11.35
C LEU A 521 7.47 -40.95 -12.22
N ASN A 522 8.20 -41.91 -11.64
CA ASN A 522 9.16 -42.71 -12.38
C ASN A 522 8.43 -43.63 -13.38
N THR A 523 9.04 -43.90 -14.54
CA THR A 523 8.47 -44.77 -15.59
C THR A 523 9.41 -45.91 -15.94
N HIS A 524 8.86 -46.99 -16.49
CA HIS A 524 9.57 -48.22 -16.86
C HIS A 524 9.16 -48.70 -18.24
N THR A 525 10.11 -49.33 -18.94
CA THR A 525 9.92 -49.89 -20.28
C THR A 525 9.58 -51.38 -20.20
N ILE A 526 8.50 -51.78 -20.84
CA ILE A 526 8.11 -53.17 -21.10
C ILE A 526 8.57 -53.54 -22.52
N THR A 527 9.38 -54.58 -22.64
CA THR A 527 9.84 -55.13 -23.93
C THR A 527 9.12 -56.45 -24.23
N PHE A 528 8.67 -56.65 -25.47
CA PHE A 528 7.92 -57.83 -25.89
C PHE A 528 8.75 -58.68 -26.87
N ASP A 529 9.30 -59.79 -26.38
CA ASP A 529 9.98 -60.78 -27.20
C ASP A 529 8.99 -61.85 -27.67
N SER A 530 8.67 -61.83 -28.96
CA SER A 530 7.71 -62.75 -29.56
C SER A 530 8.25 -64.17 -29.82
N ASN A 531 9.50 -64.48 -29.46
CA ASN A 531 10.13 -65.80 -29.65
C ASN A 531 9.95 -66.34 -31.08
N GLY A 532 10.22 -65.49 -32.08
CA GLY A 532 10.07 -65.80 -33.49
C GLY A 532 8.64 -65.69 -34.04
N GLY A 533 7.76 -64.95 -33.37
CA GLY A 533 6.51 -64.46 -33.95
C GLY A 533 6.65 -63.06 -34.56
N THR A 534 5.53 -62.36 -34.77
CA THR A 534 5.53 -60.95 -35.22
C THR A 534 6.25 -60.02 -34.23
N THR A 535 6.91 -58.98 -34.76
CA THR A 535 7.61 -57.96 -33.97
C THR A 535 6.64 -56.99 -33.33
N LEU A 536 6.85 -56.66 -32.05
CA LEU A 536 6.03 -55.73 -31.28
C LEU A 536 6.87 -54.55 -30.78
N THR A 537 6.25 -53.37 -30.66
CA THR A 537 6.89 -52.17 -30.09
C THR A 537 6.91 -52.23 -28.56
N PRO A 538 8.05 -51.92 -27.90
CA PRO A 538 8.08 -51.72 -26.46
C PRO A 538 7.09 -50.65 -26.00
N ALA A 539 6.59 -50.78 -24.77
CA ALA A 539 5.67 -49.83 -24.14
C ALA A 539 6.32 -49.18 -22.91
N THR A 540 5.94 -47.94 -22.59
CA THR A 540 6.32 -47.28 -21.34
C THR A 540 5.12 -47.21 -20.39
N VAL A 541 5.34 -47.48 -19.11
CA VAL A 541 4.31 -47.45 -18.06
C VAL A 541 4.84 -46.72 -16.82
N ASP A 542 3.95 -46.12 -16.06
CA ASP A 542 4.27 -45.51 -14.76
C ASP A 542 4.64 -46.58 -13.72
N HIS A 543 5.56 -46.27 -12.81
CA HIS A 543 5.96 -47.17 -11.73
C HIS A 543 4.77 -47.54 -10.84
N ASN A 544 4.74 -48.79 -10.40
CA ASN A 544 3.62 -49.42 -9.69
C ASN A 544 2.29 -49.52 -10.47
N SER A 545 2.25 -49.13 -11.75
CA SER A 545 1.07 -49.30 -12.62
C SER A 545 1.12 -50.58 -13.46
N THR A 546 -0.05 -51.06 -13.88
CA THR A 546 -0.22 -52.25 -14.72
C THR A 546 0.05 -51.95 -16.20
N ALA A 547 0.74 -52.86 -16.90
CA ALA A 547 0.96 -52.78 -18.33
C ALA A 547 -0.33 -53.03 -19.14
N THR A 548 -0.53 -52.29 -20.24
CA THR A 548 -1.56 -52.64 -21.24
C THR A 548 -1.12 -53.87 -22.04
N LYS A 549 -2.03 -54.84 -22.22
CA LYS A 549 -1.76 -56.02 -23.06
C LYS A 549 -1.58 -55.59 -24.53
N PRO A 550 -0.50 -56.01 -25.23
CA PRO A 550 -0.38 -55.80 -26.67
C PRO A 550 -1.39 -56.68 -27.44
N ALA A 551 -1.51 -56.43 -28.75
CA ALA A 551 -2.14 -57.42 -29.64
C ALA A 551 -1.36 -58.74 -29.56
N ASP A 552 -2.07 -59.87 -29.58
CA ASP A 552 -1.42 -61.18 -29.53
C ASP A 552 -0.57 -61.40 -30.79
N PRO A 553 0.71 -61.81 -30.65
CA PRO A 553 1.58 -62.02 -31.78
C PRO A 553 1.12 -63.23 -32.60
N THR A 554 1.56 -63.32 -33.85
CA THR A 554 1.31 -64.49 -34.71
C THR A 554 2.62 -65.16 -35.11
N LYS A 555 2.59 -66.49 -35.27
CA LYS A 555 3.72 -67.33 -35.70
C LYS A 555 3.16 -68.48 -36.52
N THR A 556 3.77 -68.73 -37.69
CA THR A 556 3.32 -69.79 -38.60
C THR A 556 3.34 -71.15 -37.91
N ASP A 557 2.34 -71.99 -38.19
CA ASP A 557 2.15 -73.35 -37.67
C ASP A 557 2.01 -73.50 -36.14
N HIS A 558 1.92 -72.40 -35.40
CA HIS A 558 1.83 -72.39 -33.93
C HIS A 558 0.62 -71.60 -33.43
N THR A 559 0.06 -72.04 -32.31
CA THR A 559 -0.93 -71.30 -31.52
C THR A 559 -0.24 -70.53 -30.40
N PHE A 560 -0.60 -69.25 -30.20
CA PHE A 560 -0.08 -68.42 -29.12
C PHE A 560 -0.67 -68.85 -27.75
N ALA A 561 0.20 -69.08 -26.77
CA ALA A 561 -0.18 -69.63 -25.46
C ALA A 561 -0.07 -68.62 -24.29
N GLY A 562 0.41 -67.39 -24.54
CA GLY A 562 0.48 -66.32 -23.55
C GLY A 562 1.87 -65.67 -23.40
N TRP A 563 1.91 -64.65 -22.54
CA TRP A 563 3.12 -63.91 -22.18
C TRP A 563 3.68 -64.39 -20.83
N PHE A 564 5.00 -64.51 -20.73
CA PHE A 564 5.71 -65.03 -19.56
C PHE A 564 6.86 -64.09 -19.17
N THR A 565 7.25 -64.04 -17.90
CA THR A 565 8.37 -63.19 -17.42
C THR A 565 9.74 -63.84 -17.60
N ASP A 566 9.78 -65.11 -17.97
CA ASP A 566 10.97 -65.95 -18.10
C ASP A 566 11.09 -66.59 -19.48
N THR A 567 12.33 -66.84 -19.91
CA THR A 567 12.68 -67.49 -21.19
C THR A 567 12.23 -68.94 -21.30
N GLU A 568 12.03 -69.60 -20.15
CA GLU A 568 11.61 -70.99 -19.97
C GLU A 568 10.07 -71.14 -19.96
N HIS A 569 9.35 -70.02 -20.03
CA HIS A 569 7.88 -69.91 -20.07
C HIS A 569 7.17 -70.64 -18.92
N THR A 570 7.69 -70.50 -17.70
CA THR A 570 7.15 -71.09 -16.47
C THR A 570 6.27 -70.12 -15.67
N SER A 571 6.54 -68.82 -15.76
CA SER A 571 5.94 -67.76 -14.95
C SER A 571 5.05 -66.84 -15.81
N PRO A 572 3.73 -67.11 -15.92
CA PRO A 572 2.83 -66.34 -16.78
C PRO A 572 2.58 -64.93 -16.25
N PHE A 573 2.59 -63.94 -17.16
CA PHE A 573 2.40 -62.53 -16.82
C PHE A 573 0.94 -62.09 -16.91
N ALA A 574 0.40 -61.53 -15.83
CA ALA A 574 -0.98 -61.08 -15.73
C ALA A 574 -1.08 -59.54 -15.84
N PHE A 575 -1.34 -59.04 -17.06
CA PHE A 575 -1.45 -57.61 -17.37
C PHE A 575 -2.44 -56.84 -16.49
N SER A 576 -3.52 -57.47 -16.02
CA SER A 576 -4.57 -56.83 -15.21
C SER A 576 -4.24 -56.70 -13.71
N THR A 577 -3.19 -57.36 -13.21
CA THR A 577 -2.90 -57.44 -11.77
C THR A 577 -1.43 -57.29 -11.40
N THR A 578 -0.51 -57.31 -12.37
CA THR A 578 0.94 -57.26 -12.11
C THR A 578 1.46 -55.83 -12.29
N PRO A 579 1.81 -55.11 -11.21
CA PRO A 579 2.39 -53.77 -11.30
C PRO A 579 3.84 -53.85 -11.81
N ILE A 580 4.24 -52.89 -12.65
CA ILE A 580 5.62 -52.79 -13.15
C ILE A 580 6.44 -51.90 -12.23
N THR A 581 7.47 -52.49 -11.61
CA THR A 581 8.39 -51.80 -10.69
C THR A 581 9.78 -51.54 -11.28
N ALA A 582 10.12 -52.20 -12.39
CA ALA A 582 11.38 -52.10 -13.10
C ALA A 582 11.18 -52.35 -14.61
N ASN A 583 12.16 -51.99 -15.44
CA ASN A 583 12.19 -52.38 -16.86
C ASN A 583 12.05 -53.91 -16.98
N THR A 584 11.06 -54.37 -17.74
CA THR A 584 10.61 -55.76 -17.76
C THR A 584 10.58 -56.29 -19.20
N THR A 585 11.09 -57.49 -19.44
CA THR A 585 10.92 -58.20 -20.72
C THR A 585 9.90 -59.32 -20.55
N LEU A 586 8.98 -59.45 -21.51
CA LEU A 586 7.98 -60.49 -21.56
C LEU A 586 8.20 -61.36 -22.81
N TYR A 587 8.08 -62.67 -22.64
CA TYR A 587 8.39 -63.70 -23.62
C TYR A 587 7.12 -64.42 -24.08
N ALA A 588 6.91 -64.56 -25.38
CA ALA A 588 5.78 -65.27 -25.96
C ALA A 588 5.96 -66.79 -25.91
N LYS A 589 4.95 -67.52 -25.43
CA LYS A 589 4.89 -68.98 -25.48
C LYS A 589 4.08 -69.46 -26.68
N TRP A 590 4.52 -70.58 -27.27
CA TRP A 590 3.95 -71.15 -28.49
C TRP A 590 3.68 -72.65 -28.33
N THR A 591 2.56 -73.12 -28.87
CA THR A 591 2.22 -74.55 -29.00
C THR A 591 2.16 -74.91 -30.48
N LEU A 592 2.80 -76.01 -30.89
CA LEU A 592 2.73 -76.50 -32.27
C LEU A 592 1.33 -77.05 -32.58
N ASN A 593 0.83 -76.83 -33.80
CA ASN A 593 -0.48 -77.33 -34.21
C ASN A 593 -0.46 -78.83 -34.57
N THR A 594 -1.57 -79.55 -34.37
CA THR A 594 -1.68 -81.02 -34.57
C THR A 594 -2.92 -81.40 -35.38
N HIS A 595 -2.90 -82.56 -36.04
CA HIS A 595 -3.97 -83.08 -36.90
C HIS A 595 -4.31 -84.55 -36.60
N THR A 596 -5.51 -84.98 -36.99
CA THR A 596 -6.05 -86.34 -36.78
C THR A 596 -6.14 -87.12 -38.08
N ILE A 597 -5.74 -88.39 -38.05
CA ILE A 597 -5.76 -89.35 -39.14
C ILE A 597 -6.79 -90.44 -38.84
N THR A 598 -7.70 -90.72 -39.77
CA THR A 598 -8.75 -91.75 -39.67
C THR A 598 -8.50 -92.88 -40.66
N PHE A 599 -8.76 -94.13 -40.27
CA PHE A 599 -8.55 -95.32 -41.10
C PHE A 599 -9.87 -96.06 -41.37
N ASP A 600 -10.32 -96.06 -42.62
CA ASP A 600 -11.49 -96.81 -43.09
C ASP A 600 -11.06 -98.09 -43.82
N SER A 601 -11.34 -99.25 -43.22
CA SER A 601 -10.94 -100.55 -43.73
C SER A 601 -11.84 -101.10 -44.86
N ASN A 602 -12.86 -100.36 -45.33
CA ASN A 602 -13.77 -100.78 -46.40
C ASN A 602 -14.33 -102.20 -46.21
N GLY A 603 -14.83 -102.47 -45.00
CA GLY A 603 -15.37 -103.77 -44.60
C GLY A 603 -14.32 -104.82 -44.20
N GLY A 604 -13.13 -104.39 -43.78
CA GLY A 604 -12.17 -105.23 -43.03
C GLY A 604 -12.25 -104.98 -41.52
N THR A 605 -11.23 -105.42 -40.78
CA THR A 605 -11.07 -105.12 -39.34
C THR A 605 -11.06 -103.62 -39.04
N THR A 606 -11.63 -103.19 -37.90
CA THR A 606 -11.64 -101.79 -37.46
C THR A 606 -10.29 -101.34 -36.89
N LEU A 607 -9.99 -100.04 -37.00
CA LEU A 607 -8.74 -99.42 -36.55
C LEU A 607 -9.02 -98.09 -35.82
N THR A 608 -8.14 -97.73 -34.89
CA THR A 608 -8.24 -96.47 -34.12
C THR A 608 -7.60 -95.30 -34.88
N PRO A 609 -8.23 -94.11 -34.90
CA PRO A 609 -7.59 -92.89 -35.37
C PRO A 609 -6.29 -92.56 -34.61
N ALA A 610 -5.39 -91.80 -35.24
CA ALA A 610 -4.12 -91.35 -34.67
C ALA A 610 -3.98 -89.83 -34.79
N THR A 611 -3.29 -89.19 -33.85
CA THR A 611 -2.91 -87.76 -33.93
C THR A 611 -1.42 -87.60 -34.26
N VAL A 612 -1.09 -86.52 -34.97
CA VAL A 612 0.27 -86.21 -35.46
C VAL A 612 0.48 -84.70 -35.49
N ASP A 613 1.73 -84.25 -35.30
CA ASP A 613 2.09 -82.85 -35.40
C ASP A 613 2.00 -82.34 -36.86
N HIS A 614 1.66 -81.06 -37.04
CA HIS A 614 1.60 -80.45 -38.36
C HIS A 614 2.93 -80.56 -39.11
N ASN A 615 2.87 -80.85 -40.41
CA ASN A 615 3.99 -81.16 -41.29
C ASN A 615 4.78 -82.45 -40.95
N SER A 616 4.35 -83.26 -39.97
CA SER A 616 4.96 -84.56 -39.65
C SER A 616 4.30 -85.74 -40.38
N THR A 617 5.05 -86.83 -40.54
CA THR A 617 4.60 -88.06 -41.23
C THR A 617 3.80 -88.99 -40.32
N ALA A 618 2.84 -89.70 -40.90
CA ALA A 618 1.98 -90.65 -40.21
C ALA A 618 2.66 -92.01 -39.93
N THR A 619 2.41 -92.61 -38.76
CA THR A 619 2.78 -94.00 -38.49
C THR A 619 1.82 -94.97 -39.19
N LYS A 620 2.33 -95.98 -39.90
CA LYS A 620 1.50 -97.00 -40.55
C LYS A 620 0.78 -97.87 -39.50
N PRO A 621 -0.55 -98.08 -39.59
CA PRO A 621 -1.25 -99.07 -38.75
C PRO A 621 -0.89 -100.51 -39.15
N ALA A 622 -1.34 -101.48 -38.37
CA ALA A 622 -1.36 -102.87 -38.82
C ALA A 622 -2.26 -103.01 -40.06
N ASP A 623 -1.88 -103.89 -40.99
CA ASP A 623 -2.68 -104.13 -42.19
C ASP A 623 -3.99 -104.86 -41.82
N PRO A 624 -5.15 -104.37 -42.28
CA PRO A 624 -6.44 -104.96 -41.93
C PRO A 624 -6.64 -106.30 -42.62
N THR A 625 -7.59 -107.11 -42.12
CA THR A 625 -8.00 -108.37 -42.75
C THR A 625 -9.46 -108.36 -43.16
N LYS A 626 -9.79 -109.13 -44.22
CA LYS A 626 -11.13 -109.31 -44.79
C LYS A 626 -11.22 -110.71 -45.41
N THR A 627 -12.29 -111.44 -45.15
CA THR A 627 -12.47 -112.82 -45.65
C THR A 627 -12.48 -112.86 -47.18
N ASP A 628 -11.89 -113.91 -47.76
CA ASP A 628 -11.81 -114.18 -49.20
C ASP A 628 -11.10 -113.12 -50.06
N HIS A 629 -10.45 -112.14 -49.42
CA HIS A 629 -9.79 -111.02 -50.10
C HIS A 629 -8.35 -110.82 -49.61
N THR A 630 -7.45 -110.44 -50.53
CA THR A 630 -6.10 -109.96 -50.21
C THR A 630 -6.11 -108.43 -50.06
N PHE A 631 -5.41 -107.91 -49.04
CA PHE A 631 -5.24 -106.46 -48.82
C PHE A 631 -4.20 -105.86 -49.80
N ALA A 632 -4.55 -104.75 -50.44
CA ALA A 632 -3.76 -104.13 -51.50
C ALA A 632 -3.18 -102.74 -51.16
N GLY A 633 -3.46 -102.19 -49.97
CA GLY A 633 -2.88 -100.93 -49.49
C GLY A 633 -3.88 -99.87 -49.02
N TRP A 634 -3.33 -98.74 -48.58
CA TRP A 634 -4.06 -97.56 -48.11
C TRP A 634 -4.04 -96.45 -49.17
N PHE A 635 -5.17 -95.76 -49.34
CA PHE A 635 -5.41 -94.74 -50.36
C PHE A 635 -6.05 -93.49 -49.74
N THR A 636 -5.85 -92.30 -50.32
CA THR A 636 -6.47 -91.05 -49.83
C THR A 636 -7.90 -90.83 -50.33
N ASP A 637 -8.36 -91.67 -51.25
CA ASP A 637 -9.64 -91.58 -51.95
C ASP A 637 -10.44 -92.89 -51.87
N THR A 638 -11.77 -92.75 -51.91
CA THR A 638 -12.75 -93.86 -51.87
C THR A 638 -12.68 -94.78 -53.09
N GLU A 639 -12.19 -94.27 -54.21
CA GLU A 639 -12.02 -94.92 -55.51
C GLU A 639 -10.69 -95.70 -55.61
N HIS A 640 -9.85 -95.60 -54.58
CA HIS A 640 -8.55 -96.26 -54.43
C HIS A 640 -7.59 -96.02 -55.61
N THR A 641 -7.50 -94.78 -56.07
CA THR A 641 -6.63 -94.31 -57.17
C THR A 641 -5.32 -93.72 -56.68
N SER A 642 -5.31 -93.08 -55.50
CA SER A 642 -4.21 -92.30 -54.94
C SER A 642 -3.60 -92.98 -53.70
N PRO A 643 -2.56 -93.81 -53.84
CA PRO A 643 -1.98 -94.56 -52.72
C PRO A 643 -1.26 -93.66 -51.71
N PHE A 644 -1.43 -93.92 -50.42
CA PHE A 644 -0.84 -93.13 -49.34
C PHE A 644 0.50 -93.69 -48.84
N ALA A 645 1.53 -92.84 -48.83
CA ALA A 645 2.89 -93.20 -48.46
C ALA A 645 3.26 -92.65 -47.07
N PHE A 646 2.99 -93.44 -46.03
CA PHE A 646 3.27 -93.12 -44.61
C PHE A 646 4.69 -92.58 -44.34
N SER A 647 5.70 -93.04 -45.07
CA SER A 647 7.10 -92.62 -44.89
C SER A 647 7.48 -91.29 -45.53
N THR A 648 6.62 -90.67 -46.35
CA THR A 648 6.97 -89.50 -47.17
C THR A 648 5.89 -88.43 -47.26
N THR A 649 4.64 -88.74 -46.95
CA THR A 649 3.54 -87.76 -47.02
C THR A 649 3.35 -87.08 -45.65
N PRO A 650 3.67 -85.78 -45.51
CA PRO A 650 3.43 -85.03 -44.27
C PRO A 650 1.94 -84.71 -44.12
N ILE A 651 1.44 -84.67 -42.89
CA ILE A 651 0.06 -84.35 -42.57
C ILE A 651 -0.08 -82.86 -42.28
N THR A 652 -0.80 -82.16 -43.16
CA THR A 652 -1.06 -80.71 -43.07
C THR A 652 -2.47 -80.37 -42.59
N ALA A 653 -3.39 -81.35 -42.64
CA ALA A 653 -4.79 -81.24 -42.24
C ALA A 653 -5.32 -82.61 -41.76
N ASN A 654 -6.47 -82.63 -41.10
CA ASN A 654 -7.16 -83.88 -40.75
C ASN A 654 -7.42 -84.72 -42.01
N THR A 655 -7.04 -86.00 -41.98
CA THR A 655 -6.94 -86.87 -43.16
C THR A 655 -7.64 -88.20 -42.93
N THR A 656 -8.32 -88.75 -43.94
CA THR A 656 -8.90 -90.11 -43.90
C THR A 656 -8.24 -90.98 -44.97
N LEU A 657 -7.97 -92.24 -44.63
CA LEU A 657 -7.33 -93.22 -45.50
C LEU A 657 -8.20 -94.47 -45.66
N TYR A 658 -8.27 -95.00 -46.88
CA TYR A 658 -9.18 -96.04 -47.33
C TYR A 658 -8.43 -97.32 -47.75
N ALA A 659 -8.90 -98.49 -47.32
CA ALA A 659 -8.29 -99.78 -47.65
C ALA A 659 -8.76 -100.35 -49.00
N LYS A 660 -7.85 -100.92 -49.79
CA LYS A 660 -8.14 -101.61 -51.07
C LYS A 660 -8.03 -103.14 -50.94
N TRP A 661 -8.84 -103.87 -51.70
CA TRP A 661 -9.02 -105.33 -51.62
C TRP A 661 -8.99 -106.00 -53.00
N THR A 662 -8.71 -107.31 -53.08
CA THR A 662 -8.75 -108.12 -54.31
C THR A 662 -9.18 -109.57 -54.03
N LEU A 663 -10.00 -110.17 -54.90
CA LEU A 663 -10.63 -111.50 -54.76
C LEU A 663 -9.73 -112.65 -55.26
N ASN A 664 -9.99 -113.89 -54.84
CA ASN A 664 -9.22 -115.11 -55.16
C ASN A 664 -9.86 -115.98 -56.28
N THR A 665 -9.10 -116.82 -56.98
CA THR A 665 -9.53 -117.58 -58.20
C THR A 665 -8.95 -119.02 -58.30
N HIS A 666 -9.54 -119.89 -59.16
CA HIS A 666 -9.22 -121.34 -59.35
C HIS A 666 -9.36 -121.83 -60.81
N THR A 667 -8.90 -123.06 -61.12
CA THR A 667 -8.77 -123.60 -62.50
C THR A 667 -9.48 -124.94 -62.74
N ILE A 668 -10.17 -125.11 -63.88
CA ILE A 668 -10.82 -126.36 -64.33
C ILE A 668 -10.21 -126.91 -65.64
N THR A 669 -10.03 -128.24 -65.73
CA THR A 669 -9.38 -128.97 -66.84
C THR A 669 -10.31 -130.03 -67.48
N PHE A 670 -10.18 -130.24 -68.79
CA PHE A 670 -11.04 -131.14 -69.59
C PHE A 670 -10.23 -132.21 -70.35
N ASP A 671 -10.44 -133.50 -70.04
CA ASP A 671 -9.82 -134.65 -70.73
C ASP A 671 -10.85 -135.40 -71.59
N SER A 672 -10.61 -135.46 -72.90
CA SER A 672 -11.53 -136.07 -73.85
C SER A 672 -11.38 -137.58 -74.05
N ASN A 673 -10.56 -138.29 -73.25
CA ASN A 673 -10.42 -139.75 -73.27
C ASN A 673 -10.19 -140.32 -74.68
N GLY A 674 -9.22 -139.73 -75.40
CA GLY A 674 -8.88 -140.10 -76.77
C GLY A 674 -9.86 -139.62 -77.84
N GLY A 675 -10.62 -138.56 -77.57
CA GLY A 675 -11.27 -137.73 -78.57
C GLY A 675 -10.42 -136.49 -78.91
N THR A 676 -11.06 -135.46 -79.47
CA THR A 676 -10.45 -134.13 -79.71
C THR A 676 -10.04 -133.43 -78.41
N THR A 677 -8.82 -132.88 -78.33
CA THR A 677 -8.28 -132.17 -77.14
C THR A 677 -8.94 -130.81 -76.87
N LEU A 678 -9.02 -130.41 -75.60
CA LEU A 678 -9.62 -129.16 -75.13
C LEU A 678 -8.67 -128.40 -74.18
N THR A 679 -8.94 -127.11 -73.95
CA THR A 679 -8.14 -126.22 -73.09
C THR A 679 -8.77 -126.01 -71.72
N PRO A 680 -7.98 -126.00 -70.61
CA PRO A 680 -8.44 -125.56 -69.29
C PRO A 680 -9.00 -124.13 -69.26
N ALA A 681 -9.75 -123.79 -68.21
CA ALA A 681 -10.30 -122.47 -67.95
C ALA A 681 -10.12 -122.05 -66.48
N THR A 682 -10.12 -120.75 -66.20
CA THR A 682 -9.97 -120.18 -64.83
C THR A 682 -11.24 -119.43 -64.44
N VAL A 683 -11.65 -119.53 -63.18
CA VAL A 683 -12.89 -118.96 -62.63
C VAL A 683 -12.64 -118.34 -61.25
N ASP A 684 -13.48 -117.38 -60.84
CA ASP A 684 -13.42 -116.82 -59.49
C ASP A 684 -13.78 -117.86 -58.43
N HIS A 685 -13.20 -117.76 -57.23
CA HIS A 685 -13.51 -118.67 -56.14
C HIS A 685 -15.00 -118.65 -55.82
N ASN A 686 -15.58 -119.84 -55.60
CA ASN A 686 -17.01 -120.03 -55.36
C ASN A 686 -17.92 -119.75 -56.59
N SER A 687 -17.36 -119.60 -57.80
CA SER A 687 -18.09 -119.46 -59.08
C SER A 687 -18.23 -120.80 -59.83
N THR A 688 -19.01 -120.85 -60.91
CA THR A 688 -19.26 -122.08 -61.72
C THR A 688 -18.46 -122.11 -63.03
N ALA A 689 -18.32 -123.30 -63.63
CA ALA A 689 -17.60 -123.49 -64.88
C ALA A 689 -18.52 -123.47 -66.12
N THR A 690 -18.03 -122.99 -67.26
CA THR A 690 -18.78 -123.05 -68.53
C THR A 690 -18.51 -124.37 -69.27
N LYS A 691 -19.56 -125.02 -69.79
CA LYS A 691 -19.43 -126.28 -70.55
C LYS A 691 -18.66 -126.06 -71.88
N PRO A 692 -17.59 -126.82 -72.16
CA PRO A 692 -16.92 -126.79 -73.46
C PRO A 692 -17.76 -127.49 -74.55
N ALA A 693 -17.39 -127.30 -75.82
CA ALA A 693 -17.99 -128.04 -76.92
C ALA A 693 -17.75 -129.56 -76.77
N ASP A 694 -18.75 -130.37 -77.13
CA ASP A 694 -18.66 -131.82 -76.99
C ASP A 694 -17.61 -132.40 -77.97
N PRO A 695 -16.68 -133.26 -77.49
CA PRO A 695 -15.60 -133.78 -78.31
C PRO A 695 -16.11 -134.81 -79.33
N THR A 696 -15.26 -135.15 -80.31
CA THR A 696 -15.56 -136.20 -81.31
C THR A 696 -14.52 -137.32 -81.34
N LYS A 697 -14.94 -138.52 -81.76
CA LYS A 697 -14.14 -139.75 -81.86
C LYS A 697 -14.74 -140.67 -82.94
N THR A 698 -13.91 -141.24 -83.81
CA THR A 698 -14.37 -142.02 -84.97
C THR A 698 -15.09 -143.31 -84.54
N ASP A 699 -16.12 -143.69 -85.29
CA ASP A 699 -16.97 -144.87 -85.09
C ASP A 699 -17.66 -144.95 -83.71
N HIS A 700 -17.69 -143.84 -82.96
CA HIS A 700 -18.29 -143.74 -81.64
C HIS A 700 -19.15 -142.47 -81.47
N THR A 701 -20.23 -142.58 -80.70
CA THR A 701 -21.04 -141.45 -80.21
C THR A 701 -20.59 -141.01 -78.83
N PHE A 702 -20.53 -139.70 -78.57
CA PHE A 702 -20.20 -139.12 -77.27
C PHE A 702 -21.33 -139.31 -76.24
N ALA A 703 -20.98 -139.61 -74.98
CA ALA A 703 -21.93 -139.97 -73.93
C ALA A 703 -22.02 -138.97 -72.75
N GLY A 704 -21.08 -138.03 -72.60
CA GLY A 704 -21.10 -137.03 -71.54
C GLY A 704 -19.75 -136.75 -70.88
N TRP A 705 -19.77 -135.81 -69.93
CA TRP A 705 -18.65 -135.42 -69.06
C TRP A 705 -18.81 -136.02 -67.66
N PHE A 706 -17.71 -136.46 -67.05
CA PHE A 706 -17.68 -137.22 -65.80
C PHE A 706 -16.56 -136.72 -64.86
N THR A 707 -16.72 -136.83 -63.54
CA THR A 707 -15.68 -136.43 -62.57
C THR A 707 -14.55 -137.45 -62.42
N ASP A 708 -14.77 -138.68 -62.90
CA ASP A 708 -13.91 -139.83 -62.70
C ASP A 708 -13.54 -140.52 -64.03
N THR A 709 -12.38 -141.20 -64.04
CA THR A 709 -11.86 -141.93 -65.21
C THR A 709 -12.68 -143.16 -65.57
N ASP A 710 -13.44 -143.70 -64.60
CA ASP A 710 -14.27 -144.90 -64.76
C ASP A 710 -15.63 -144.56 -65.38
N LEU A 711 -15.90 -143.27 -65.64
CA LEU A 711 -17.09 -142.72 -66.28
C LEU A 711 -18.40 -143.07 -65.54
N SER A 712 -18.32 -143.11 -64.21
CA SER A 712 -19.43 -143.48 -63.33
C SER A 712 -20.28 -142.30 -62.86
N THR A 713 -19.67 -141.13 -62.63
CA THR A 713 -20.31 -139.97 -61.99
C THR A 713 -20.30 -138.76 -62.94
N PRO A 714 -21.45 -138.35 -63.51
CA PRO A 714 -21.50 -137.26 -64.49
C PRO A 714 -21.20 -135.90 -63.85
N PHE A 715 -20.36 -135.09 -64.51
CA PHE A 715 -20.04 -133.74 -64.05
C PHE A 715 -21.10 -132.74 -64.52
N LEU A 716 -21.63 -131.96 -63.57
CA LEU A 716 -22.60 -130.89 -63.82
C LEU A 716 -21.91 -129.54 -63.71
N PHE A 717 -21.95 -128.76 -64.79
CA PHE A 717 -21.25 -127.47 -64.90
C PHE A 717 -21.78 -126.36 -64.00
N ASP A 718 -23.02 -126.51 -63.49
CA ASP A 718 -23.62 -125.64 -62.47
C ASP A 718 -22.99 -125.84 -61.06
N SER A 719 -22.04 -126.76 -60.92
CA SER A 719 -21.29 -126.97 -59.68
C SER A 719 -20.29 -125.84 -59.44
N LYS A 720 -20.19 -125.38 -58.19
CA LYS A 720 -19.19 -124.39 -57.78
C LYS A 720 -17.77 -124.97 -57.76
N ILE A 721 -16.81 -124.15 -58.18
CA ILE A 721 -15.38 -124.45 -58.16
C ILE A 721 -14.77 -123.72 -56.95
N GLU A 722 -14.49 -124.48 -55.90
CA GLU A 722 -13.83 -123.99 -54.67
C GLU A 722 -12.33 -124.31 -54.65
N THR A 723 -11.89 -125.26 -55.51
CA THR A 723 -10.51 -125.69 -55.74
C THR A 723 -10.32 -126.13 -57.19
N ASP A 724 -9.07 -126.26 -57.65
CA ASP A 724 -8.78 -126.73 -59.00
C ASP A 724 -9.36 -128.13 -59.28
N THR A 725 -9.90 -128.36 -60.48
CA THR A 725 -10.79 -129.50 -60.82
C THR A 725 -10.50 -130.08 -62.22
N THR A 726 -10.72 -131.38 -62.44
CA THR A 726 -10.53 -132.05 -63.76
C THR A 726 -11.69 -133.02 -64.07
N VAL A 727 -12.12 -133.11 -65.34
CA VAL A 727 -13.26 -133.93 -65.78
C VAL A 727 -13.03 -134.65 -67.13
N TYR A 728 -13.70 -135.79 -67.37
CA TYR A 728 -13.39 -136.81 -68.38
C TYR A 728 -14.57 -137.15 -69.32
N ALA A 729 -14.32 -137.69 -70.52
CA ALA A 729 -15.34 -137.97 -71.56
C ALA A 729 -15.68 -139.47 -71.82
N GLY A 730 -16.91 -139.79 -72.25
CA GLY A 730 -17.38 -141.17 -72.56
C GLY A 730 -17.92 -141.43 -73.99
N TRP A 731 -18.01 -142.72 -74.42
CA TRP A 731 -18.14 -143.15 -75.85
C TRP A 731 -18.85 -144.51 -76.12
N THR A 732 -19.53 -144.72 -77.28
CA THR A 732 -20.28 -145.96 -77.67
C THR A 732 -20.31 -146.27 -79.21
N ALA A 733 -20.31 -147.53 -79.71
CA ALA A 733 -20.04 -147.92 -81.15
C ALA A 733 -21.18 -148.67 -81.96
N VAL A 734 -20.97 -149.04 -83.27
CA VAL A 734 -22.03 -149.39 -84.29
C VAL A 734 -21.70 -150.56 -85.32
N PRO A 735 -22.67 -151.38 -85.85
CA PRO A 735 -22.47 -152.52 -86.81
C PRO A 735 -23.34 -152.57 -88.15
N PRO A 736 -23.17 -153.58 -89.08
CA PRO A 736 -23.83 -153.67 -90.44
C PRO A 736 -24.72 -154.92 -90.78
N THR A 737 -25.51 -154.90 -91.89
CA THR A 737 -26.38 -155.97 -92.53
C THR A 737 -26.60 -155.68 -94.06
N PRO A 738 -27.48 -156.31 -94.93
CA PRO A 738 -28.38 -157.50 -94.92
C PRO A 738 -28.34 -158.39 -96.25
N ASP A 739 -29.33 -159.29 -96.55
CA ASP A 739 -29.73 -159.71 -97.95
C ASP A 739 -31.05 -160.56 -98.08
N ALA A 740 -31.83 -160.45 -99.19
CA ALA A 740 -33.09 -161.21 -99.49
C ALA A 740 -33.58 -161.11 -100.99
N VAL A 741 -34.65 -161.83 -101.42
CA VAL A 741 -35.17 -161.85 -102.83
C VAL A 741 -36.69 -161.60 -102.97
N VAL A 742 -37.19 -161.36 -104.21
CA VAL A 742 -38.55 -160.84 -104.48
C VAL A 742 -39.39 -161.73 -105.41
N VAL A 743 -40.69 -161.90 -105.11
CA VAL A 743 -41.70 -162.50 -106.01
C VAL A 743 -42.78 -161.48 -106.34
N LYS A 744 -43.22 -161.41 -107.61
CA LYS A 744 -44.18 -160.41 -108.12
C LYS A 744 -45.54 -161.04 -108.43
N LEU A 745 -46.61 -160.39 -107.95
CA LEU A 745 -47.99 -160.78 -108.20
C LEU A 745 -48.58 -159.81 -109.22
N VAL A 746 -49.09 -160.34 -110.33
CA VAL A 746 -49.69 -159.55 -111.41
C VAL A 746 -51.21 -159.69 -111.35
N LEU A 747 -51.87 -158.57 -111.05
CA LEU A 747 -53.32 -158.51 -110.89
C LEU A 747 -54.03 -158.04 -112.16
N GLY A 748 -53.33 -157.80 -113.28
CA GLY A 748 -53.93 -157.37 -114.56
C GLY A 748 -54.36 -155.89 -114.55
N GLU A 749 -55.32 -155.49 -115.38
CA GLU A 749 -55.92 -154.12 -115.38
C GLU A 749 -56.80 -153.85 -114.15
N HIS A 750 -56.57 -154.62 -113.09
CA HIS A 750 -57.62 -154.99 -112.16
C HIS A 750 -57.26 -154.99 -110.69
N GLY A 751 -55.97 -154.88 -110.43
CA GLY A 751 -55.41 -154.47 -109.16
C GLY A 751 -53.98 -154.05 -109.39
N SER A 752 -53.42 -153.26 -108.48
CA SER A 752 -51.99 -152.97 -108.53
C SER A 752 -51.19 -154.25 -108.36
N ASN A 753 -50.25 -154.49 -109.27
CA ASN A 753 -49.28 -155.58 -109.13
C ASN A 753 -48.50 -155.40 -107.82
N THR A 754 -48.51 -156.41 -106.95
CA THR A 754 -47.80 -156.37 -105.67
C THR A 754 -46.53 -157.24 -105.73
N HIS A 755 -45.76 -157.23 -104.65
CA HIS A 755 -44.58 -158.08 -104.52
C HIS A 755 -44.39 -158.48 -103.06
N ILE A 756 -43.92 -159.71 -102.85
CA ILE A 756 -43.58 -160.30 -101.57
C ILE A 756 -42.06 -160.52 -101.57
N ILE A 757 -41.38 -159.99 -100.54
CA ILE A 757 -39.96 -160.24 -100.31
C ILE A 757 -39.83 -161.44 -99.38
N ILE A 758 -38.95 -162.38 -99.71
CA ILE A 758 -38.76 -163.65 -99.00
C ILE A 758 -37.26 -164.02 -98.98
N ALA A 759 -36.84 -164.82 -98.00
CA ALA A 759 -35.49 -165.36 -97.97
C ALA A 759 -35.31 -166.43 -99.07
N ILE A 760 -34.09 -166.55 -99.62
CA ILE A 760 -33.77 -167.55 -100.64
C ILE A 760 -33.99 -168.95 -100.07
N GLY A 761 -34.79 -169.78 -100.76
CA GLY A 761 -35.05 -171.18 -100.40
C GLY A 761 -36.35 -171.43 -99.63
N GLU A 762 -37.07 -170.40 -99.22
CA GLU A 762 -38.39 -170.51 -98.56
C GLU A 762 -39.52 -170.91 -99.52
N LEU A 763 -40.63 -171.38 -98.96
CA LEU A 763 -41.86 -171.70 -99.70
C LEU A 763 -42.84 -170.51 -99.72
N LEU A 764 -43.36 -170.17 -100.90
CA LEU A 764 -44.37 -169.12 -101.02
C LEU A 764 -45.75 -169.63 -100.57
N ARG A 765 -46.32 -169.04 -99.51
CA ARG A 765 -47.73 -169.30 -99.14
C ARG A 765 -48.67 -168.75 -100.23
N PRO A 766 -49.75 -169.48 -100.59
CA PRO A 766 -50.77 -168.99 -101.52
C PRO A 766 -51.33 -167.61 -101.11
N PRO A 767 -51.26 -166.58 -101.97
CA PRO A 767 -51.79 -165.26 -101.66
C PRO A 767 -53.31 -165.26 -101.55
N THR A 768 -53.84 -164.49 -100.59
CA THR A 768 -55.28 -164.26 -100.42
C THR A 768 -55.93 -163.87 -101.74
N ALA A 769 -57.08 -164.48 -102.06
CA ALA A 769 -57.86 -164.13 -103.24
C ALA A 769 -58.14 -162.61 -103.23
N PRO A 770 -57.59 -161.84 -104.19
CA PRO A 770 -57.73 -160.41 -104.18
C PRO A 770 -59.17 -160.03 -104.56
N ILE A 771 -59.68 -158.99 -103.92
CA ILE A 771 -60.97 -158.37 -104.25
C ILE A 771 -60.63 -157.09 -104.97
N ALA A 772 -61.40 -156.77 -106.00
CA ALA A 772 -61.49 -155.39 -106.38
C ALA A 772 -62.98 -155.07 -106.66
N ILE A 773 -63.37 -153.79 -106.63
CA ILE A 773 -64.78 -153.35 -106.71
C ILE A 773 -65.45 -153.66 -108.07
N GLY A 774 -66.44 -154.56 -108.09
CA GLY A 774 -66.96 -155.19 -109.31
C GLY A 774 -66.16 -156.44 -109.72
N PHE A 775 -64.83 -156.38 -109.59
CA PHE A 775 -63.85 -157.40 -109.99
C PHE A 775 -64.00 -158.75 -109.23
N THR A 776 -64.47 -159.83 -109.90
CA THR A 776 -64.57 -161.20 -109.31
C THR A 776 -63.40 -162.11 -109.70
N PHE A 777 -62.68 -162.68 -108.72
CA PHE A 777 -61.42 -163.44 -108.90
C PHE A 777 -61.59 -164.94 -109.24
N THR A 778 -60.68 -165.50 -110.05
CA THR A 778 -60.76 -166.88 -110.57
C THR A 778 -59.58 -167.83 -110.22
N GLY A 779 -58.37 -167.36 -109.92
CA GLY A 779 -57.23 -168.24 -109.60
C GLY A 779 -55.84 -167.61 -109.82
N TRP A 780 -54.78 -168.34 -109.45
CA TRP A 780 -53.37 -167.94 -109.61
C TRP A 780 -52.63 -168.85 -110.61
N PHE A 781 -52.00 -168.24 -111.61
CA PHE A 781 -51.36 -168.94 -112.73
C PHE A 781 -49.88 -168.57 -112.90
N ALA A 782 -49.10 -169.51 -113.42
CA ALA A 782 -47.66 -169.36 -113.71
C ALA A 782 -47.38 -168.65 -115.05
N ASP A 783 -48.38 -168.56 -115.93
CA ASP A 783 -48.31 -167.97 -117.26
C ASP A 783 -49.36 -166.87 -117.46
N ALA A 784 -49.04 -165.88 -118.29
CA ALA A 784 -49.94 -164.77 -118.60
C ALA A 784 -51.18 -165.17 -119.44
N ALA A 785 -51.19 -166.37 -120.02
CA ALA A 785 -52.35 -166.91 -120.74
C ALA A 785 -53.31 -167.70 -119.84
N LEU A 786 -53.01 -167.81 -118.54
CA LEU A 786 -53.82 -168.48 -117.51
C LEU A 786 -54.08 -169.96 -117.82
N THR A 787 -53.08 -170.66 -118.36
CA THR A 787 -53.19 -172.08 -118.78
C THR A 787 -52.49 -173.06 -117.84
N ILE A 788 -51.54 -172.60 -117.01
CA ILE A 788 -50.73 -173.40 -116.10
C ILE A 788 -50.95 -172.89 -114.66
N PRO A 789 -51.63 -173.67 -113.79
CA PRO A 789 -51.77 -173.32 -112.38
C PRO A 789 -50.41 -173.22 -111.68
N PHE A 790 -50.23 -172.25 -110.78
CA PHE A 790 -48.96 -172.09 -110.07
C PHE A 790 -48.78 -173.13 -108.95
N ASP A 791 -47.62 -173.79 -108.92
CA ASP A 791 -47.29 -174.85 -107.96
C ASP A 791 -46.55 -174.29 -106.73
N PHE A 792 -47.32 -173.99 -105.67
CA PHE A 792 -46.82 -173.50 -104.39
C PHE A 792 -46.05 -174.56 -103.56
N SER A 793 -45.82 -175.79 -104.05
CA SER A 793 -45.05 -176.83 -103.34
C SER A 793 -43.54 -176.76 -103.56
N LYS A 794 -43.06 -175.87 -104.44
CA LYS A 794 -41.62 -175.72 -104.76
C LYS A 794 -41.01 -174.45 -104.15
N PRO A 795 -39.77 -174.50 -103.60
CA PRO A 795 -39.13 -173.36 -102.97
C PRO A 795 -38.69 -172.31 -103.99
N ILE A 796 -38.67 -171.04 -103.57
CA ILE A 796 -38.27 -169.90 -104.39
C ILE A 796 -36.75 -169.71 -104.31
N THR A 797 -36.07 -169.98 -105.42
CA THR A 797 -34.59 -169.88 -105.54
C THR A 797 -34.11 -168.73 -106.44
N ALA A 798 -35.03 -168.05 -107.12
CA ALA A 798 -34.82 -166.86 -107.94
C ALA A 798 -36.14 -166.07 -108.03
N GLU A 799 -36.12 -164.86 -108.60
CA GLU A 799 -37.33 -164.04 -108.77
C GLU A 799 -38.38 -164.73 -109.66
N ALA A 800 -39.66 -164.56 -109.32
CA ALA A 800 -40.80 -165.20 -110.00
C ALA A 800 -41.99 -164.25 -110.19
N THR A 801 -42.92 -164.58 -111.11
CA THR A 801 -44.13 -163.77 -111.42
C THR A 801 -45.37 -164.67 -111.61
N ILE A 802 -46.54 -164.26 -111.09
CA ILE A 802 -47.83 -165.03 -111.11
C ILE A 802 -49.08 -164.15 -111.42
N TYR A 803 -50.18 -164.68 -111.99
CA TYR A 803 -51.28 -163.91 -112.68
C TYR A 803 -52.77 -164.23 -112.27
N ALA A 804 -53.78 -163.36 -112.58
CA ALA A 804 -55.23 -163.33 -112.10
C ALA A 804 -56.36 -162.78 -113.11
N GLY A 805 -57.71 -162.75 -112.80
CA GLY A 805 -58.88 -162.23 -113.66
C GLY A 805 -60.23 -161.66 -112.97
N TRP A 806 -61.05 -160.67 -113.55
CA TRP A 806 -61.65 -159.39 -112.84
C TRP A 806 -62.56 -158.11 -113.46
N GLN A 807 -62.79 -156.80 -112.83
CA GLN A 807 -63.55 -155.34 -113.05
C GLN A 807 -63.39 -153.71 -112.26
N ALA A 808 -63.63 -152.49 -111.44
CA ALA A 808 -63.07 -150.94 -111.15
C ALA A 808 -63.48 -149.79 -109.90
N ASP A 809 -62.74 -148.66 -109.29
CA ASP A 809 -63.14 -147.34 -108.31
C ASP A 809 -62.16 -146.04 -107.65
N ALA A 810 -62.52 -144.90 -106.79
CA ALA A 810 -61.75 -143.57 -106.12
C ALA A 810 -62.28 -142.55 -104.81
N VAL A 811 -61.99 -141.29 -104.08
CA VAL A 811 -61.21 -139.85 -103.75
C VAL A 811 -61.41 -138.97 -102.25
N THR A 812 -61.14 -137.70 -101.53
CA THR A 812 -60.59 -136.12 -101.32
C THR A 812 -60.41 -135.24 -99.83
N PRO A 813 -59.91 -133.87 -99.54
CA PRO A 813 -59.54 -132.98 -98.19
C PRO A 813 -59.52 -131.27 -97.85
N LYS A 814 -59.20 -130.50 -96.62
CA LYS A 814 -58.99 -128.88 -96.21
C LYS A 814 -58.53 -128.10 -94.70
N PRO A 815 -58.29 -126.68 -94.36
CA PRO A 815 -57.50 -125.84 -93.16
C PRO A 815 -57.89 -124.37 -92.25
N PRO A 816 -57.09 -123.34 -91.49
CA PRO A 816 -57.31 -122.37 -90.16
C PRO A 816 -56.80 -120.75 -89.77
N VAL A 817 -56.86 -119.98 -88.51
CA VAL A 817 -56.40 -118.46 -87.98
C VAL A 817 -56.42 -117.89 -86.34
N THR A 818 -56.14 -116.72 -85.45
CA THR A 818 -55.71 -115.16 -85.03
C THR A 818 -55.35 -114.70 -83.40
N ALA A 819 -55.14 -113.53 -82.52
CA ALA A 819 -55.11 -111.91 -82.16
C ALA A 819 -54.53 -111.18 -80.68
N PRO A 820 -54.52 -109.78 -80.21
CA PRO A 820 -53.81 -108.89 -79.00
C PRO A 820 -54.54 -107.76 -77.92
N ALA A 821 -54.20 -106.68 -76.96
CA ALA A 821 -53.17 -105.66 -76.18
C ALA A 821 -53.55 -104.63 -74.82
N PRO A 822 -52.75 -103.63 -74.09
CA PRO A 822 -52.86 -102.83 -72.64
C PRO A 822 -52.41 -101.24 -72.13
N ASP A 823 -52.45 -100.62 -70.80
CA ASP A 823 -52.18 -99.11 -70.18
C ASP A 823 -51.73 -98.58 -68.58
N GLY A 824 -51.77 -97.25 -67.96
CA GLY A 824 -51.33 -96.63 -66.50
C GLY A 824 -51.28 -95.01 -65.88
N SER A 825 -51.01 -94.51 -64.54
CA SER A 825 -50.98 -93.00 -63.83
C SER A 825 -50.42 -92.46 -62.28
N GLY A 826 -50.49 -91.14 -61.67
CA GLY A 826 -50.02 -90.45 -60.23
C GLY A 826 -50.21 -88.82 -59.76
N ASP A 827 -49.91 -87.88 -58.68
CA ASP A 827 -49.43 -87.53 -57.14
C ASP A 827 -49.43 -85.95 -56.42
N GLY A 828 -49.16 -85.51 -55.05
CA GLY A 828 -48.82 -84.06 -54.33
C GLY A 828 -49.14 -83.41 -52.77
N SER A 829 -48.50 -82.32 -52.03
CA SER A 829 -48.89 -81.43 -50.68
C SER A 829 -47.97 -80.27 -49.78
N ASP A 830 -48.40 -79.46 -48.65
CA ASP A 830 -47.81 -78.18 -47.77
C ASP A 830 -48.20 -77.80 -46.15
N GLY A 831 -47.95 -76.81 -45.11
CA GLY A 831 -47.16 -75.50 -44.53
C GLY A 831 -47.55 -74.63 -43.10
N THR A 832 -46.79 -73.62 -42.36
CA THR A 832 -47.10 -72.39 -41.30
C THR A 832 -46.14 -71.85 -40.04
N PRO A 833 -46.43 -70.85 -39.07
CA PRO A 833 -46.12 -69.37 -39.11
C PRO A 833 -45.43 -68.57 -37.90
N GLY A 834 -45.06 -67.28 -38.18
CA GLY A 834 -44.62 -66.23 -37.22
C GLY A 834 -44.75 -64.75 -37.71
N ALA A 835 -44.47 -63.74 -36.86
CA ALA A 835 -44.62 -62.26 -37.10
C ALA A 835 -43.79 -61.40 -36.08
N GLY A 836 -43.62 -60.05 -36.14
CA GLY A 836 -43.93 -58.99 -37.14
C GLY A 836 -43.94 -57.53 -36.59
N THR A 837 -43.75 -56.50 -37.47
CA THR A 837 -43.87 -55.00 -37.29
C THR A 837 -42.78 -54.26 -36.48
N GLY A 838 -42.21 -53.08 -36.84
CA GLY A 838 -42.32 -52.09 -37.95
C GLY A 838 -41.29 -50.93 -37.70
N SER A 839 -41.07 -49.81 -38.44
CA SER A 839 -41.55 -49.21 -39.72
C SER A 839 -40.60 -48.03 -40.17
N GLN A 840 -40.91 -47.27 -41.25
CA GLN A 840 -40.16 -46.11 -41.84
C GLN A 840 -41.18 -45.09 -42.48
N PRO A 841 -40.87 -44.00 -43.26
CA PRO A 841 -39.75 -43.02 -43.39
C PRO A 841 -40.17 -41.49 -43.56
N GLY A 842 -39.24 -40.53 -43.81
CA GLY A 842 -39.49 -39.16 -44.44
C GLY A 842 -39.66 -37.91 -43.52
N GLY A 843 -39.63 -36.62 -43.95
CA GLY A 843 -39.12 -35.94 -45.19
C GLY A 843 -39.68 -34.51 -45.54
N SER A 844 -38.82 -33.51 -45.88
CA SER A 844 -39.08 -32.15 -46.52
C SER A 844 -40.00 -31.08 -45.81
N ASP A 845 -40.00 -29.73 -46.03
CA ASP A 845 -39.11 -28.64 -46.56
C ASP A 845 -39.78 -27.21 -46.37
N GLN A 846 -39.07 -26.08 -46.63
CA GLN A 846 -39.48 -24.65 -46.92
C GLN A 846 -39.75 -23.56 -45.83
N GLY A 847 -39.46 -22.25 -46.15
CA GLY A 847 -39.99 -21.08 -45.37
C GLY A 847 -39.39 -19.61 -45.40
N ASN A 848 -39.05 -18.99 -46.54
CA ASN A 848 -38.79 -17.52 -46.84
C ASN A 848 -38.73 -16.35 -45.77
N ASN A 849 -37.65 -15.51 -45.82
CA ASN A 849 -37.49 -14.04 -46.13
C ASN A 849 -38.60 -12.95 -45.84
N PRO A 850 -38.36 -11.59 -45.87
CA PRO A 850 -37.12 -10.74 -45.71
C PRO A 850 -37.24 -9.26 -45.10
N VAL A 851 -36.10 -8.57 -44.84
CA VAL A 851 -35.71 -7.13 -45.20
C VAL A 851 -36.16 -5.80 -44.45
N LEU A 852 -35.13 -5.03 -43.98
CA LEU A 852 -34.82 -3.56 -43.89
C LEU A 852 -35.58 -2.43 -43.07
N LEU A 853 -34.76 -1.69 -42.28
CA LEU A 853 -34.60 -0.20 -42.06
C LEU A 853 -35.70 0.76 -41.51
N GLY A 854 -35.31 1.68 -40.59
CA GLY A 854 -36.02 2.95 -40.29
C GLY A 854 -35.48 3.81 -39.11
N GLN A 855 -35.45 5.15 -39.26
CA GLN A 855 -35.10 6.24 -38.30
C GLN A 855 -36.29 6.62 -37.37
N SER A 856 -36.27 7.52 -36.35
CA SER A 856 -35.28 8.20 -35.46
C SER A 856 -36.04 8.93 -34.31
N ASP A 857 -35.36 9.43 -33.24
CA ASP A 857 -35.48 10.82 -32.69
C ASP A 857 -34.92 11.05 -31.25
N LYS A 858 -34.99 12.31 -30.78
CA LYS A 858 -34.35 12.98 -29.61
C LYS A 858 -35.43 13.49 -28.60
N PRO A 859 -35.17 14.28 -27.52
CA PRO A 859 -33.94 14.96 -27.06
C PRO A 859 -33.60 14.83 -25.54
N GLY A 860 -32.51 15.48 -25.10
CA GLY A 860 -32.18 15.68 -23.67
C GLY A 860 -31.05 16.72 -23.45
N THR A 861 -31.41 17.89 -22.91
CA THR A 861 -30.55 19.03 -22.48
C THR A 861 -29.72 18.72 -21.23
N ALA A 862 -28.74 19.51 -20.75
CA ALA A 862 -27.80 20.52 -21.28
C ALA A 862 -26.95 21.00 -20.07
N SER A 863 -25.86 21.75 -20.28
CA SER A 863 -24.97 22.20 -19.19
C SER A 863 -25.44 23.48 -18.48
N HIS A 864 -24.97 23.71 -17.24
CA HIS A 864 -24.44 25.02 -16.86
C HIS A 864 -23.50 24.99 -15.64
N LEU A 865 -22.55 25.93 -15.58
CA LEU A 865 -21.67 26.20 -14.42
C LEU A 865 -22.13 27.42 -13.61
N ALA A 866 -22.09 27.29 -12.28
CA ALA A 866 -21.89 28.33 -11.25
C ALA A 866 -21.63 27.61 -9.90
N GLY A 867 -20.91 28.16 -8.91
CA GLY A 867 -20.19 29.43 -8.80
C GLY A 867 -20.33 30.03 -7.39
N THR A 868 -19.23 30.37 -6.70
CA THR A 868 -19.10 30.62 -5.23
C THR A 868 -19.17 29.32 -4.38
N GLY A 869 -18.59 29.17 -3.19
CA GLY A 869 -17.74 29.99 -2.28
C GLY A 869 -17.83 29.38 -0.86
N ASN A 870 -16.92 29.51 0.13
CA ASN A 870 -15.66 30.24 0.31
C ASN A 870 -14.85 29.62 1.51
N SER A 871 -13.70 30.21 1.90
CA SER A 871 -12.78 29.87 3.02
C SER A 871 -11.83 28.67 2.77
N SER A 872 -10.59 28.65 3.28
CA SER A 872 -9.98 29.37 4.42
C SER A 872 -8.61 30.04 4.10
N ALA A 873 -7.70 30.22 5.07
CA ALA A 873 -6.68 31.29 5.08
C ALA A 873 -5.20 30.85 5.23
N GLY A 874 -4.25 31.75 4.89
CA GLY A 874 -2.96 31.84 5.59
C GLY A 874 -1.68 32.20 4.79
N ALA A 875 -1.08 33.36 5.10
CA ALA A 875 0.38 33.69 5.01
C ALA A 875 1.12 33.66 3.63
N ALA A 876 2.25 34.37 3.41
CA ALA A 876 2.84 35.59 4.00
C ALA A 876 4.03 36.10 3.11
N LEU A 877 4.55 37.32 3.40
CA LEU A 877 5.75 37.99 2.82
C LEU A 877 5.66 38.36 1.32
N ALA A 878 6.23 39.46 0.79
CA ALA A 878 6.78 40.75 1.29
C ALA A 878 6.87 41.73 0.06
N ALA A 879 7.59 42.86 -0.05
CA ALA A 879 8.59 43.60 0.75
C ALA A 879 8.73 45.08 0.25
N LEU A 880 9.53 45.89 0.97
CA LEU A 880 10.28 47.10 0.52
C LEU A 880 9.54 48.42 0.15
N ALA A 881 10.26 49.53 0.42
CA ALA A 881 10.07 50.93 -0.04
C ALA A 881 8.81 51.69 0.47
N THR A 882 8.84 52.98 0.83
CA THR A 882 9.95 53.97 0.99
C THR A 882 9.57 55.10 1.98
N LEU A 883 10.52 55.99 2.29
CA LEU A 883 10.30 57.31 2.95
C LEU A 883 9.12 58.08 2.29
N THR A 884 8.36 58.92 2.98
CA THR A 884 8.81 60.22 3.56
C THR A 884 7.87 60.81 4.62
N ILE A 885 8.44 61.60 5.55
CA ILE A 885 7.71 62.55 6.40
C ILE A 885 8.23 63.97 6.15
N GLY A 886 7.32 64.95 6.04
CA GLY A 886 7.55 66.29 6.58
C GLY A 886 7.85 67.44 5.60
N CYS A 887 6.91 68.38 5.54
CA CYS A 887 7.06 69.84 5.49
C CYS A 887 5.63 70.42 5.66
N MET A 888 5.35 71.57 6.27
CA MET A 888 6.09 72.82 6.55
C MET A 888 5.64 73.40 7.92
N LEU A 889 6.28 74.40 8.55
CA LEU A 889 7.67 74.89 8.50
C LEU A 889 7.92 75.72 9.78
N MET A 890 9.15 75.62 10.28
CA MET A 890 10.04 76.64 10.87
C MET A 890 9.54 78.12 10.92
N LEU A 891 9.99 78.95 11.86
CA LEU A 891 11.20 79.81 11.79
C LEU A 891 11.27 80.63 13.12
N VAL A 892 12.40 81.08 13.72
CA VAL A 892 13.84 80.92 13.44
C VAL A 892 14.74 81.25 14.67
N ARG A 893 15.88 80.53 14.82
CA ARG A 893 17.28 80.93 15.22
C ARG A 893 17.53 82.20 16.07
N ARG A 894 18.60 82.34 16.90
CA ARG A 894 19.80 81.51 17.23
C ARG A 894 20.56 82.09 18.45
N ARG A 895 21.37 81.25 19.12
CA ARG A 895 22.67 81.51 19.80
C ARG A 895 22.93 82.84 20.55
N ILE A 896 23.50 82.73 21.76
CA ILE A 896 24.93 82.98 22.05
C ILE A 896 25.34 82.27 23.37
N ARG A 897 26.65 82.16 23.66
CA ARG A 897 27.26 81.49 24.83
C ARG A 897 28.21 82.48 25.54
N ARG A 898 28.35 82.33 26.87
CA ARG A 898 29.31 83.01 27.77
C ARG A 898 29.16 84.54 27.91
N VAL A 899 28.82 84.98 29.11
CA VAL A 899 29.85 85.22 30.14
C VAL A 899 29.68 84.13 31.21
#